data_AF-A0A2M7S0B6-F1
#
_entry.id   AF-A0A2M7S0B6-F1
#
_cell.length_a   1.000
_cell.length_b   1.000
_cell.length_c   1.000
_cell.angle_alpha   90.00
_cell.angle_beta   90.00
_cell.angle_gamma   90.00
#
_symmetry.space_group_name_H-M   'P 1'
#
loop_
_entity.id
_entity.type
_entity.pdbx_description
1 polymer ?
#
loop_
_entity_poly.entity_id
_entity_poly.type
_entity_poly.pdbx_seq_one_letter_code
_entity_poly.pdbx_strand_id
1 'polypeptide(L)'
;MVNSSMIQNLTKSVKYLKTVGPKRAEILGKLGIYTVYDLLTFFPRDYEDRRQYKKIAELKYGEVITISCKVEVSNLMSVGPKLKVFKSAVSDSTGVVYAVFYRKHSYKYDVFKKLKEDFRSGNRVILHGKVEKFRGVQELNVEEYELLTGNDADLIHTNRIVPLYPLTEGLTNRYLRTLIKSALPSYSRYFQEIVPEKYITGYNLISINDAVRQIHFPDSYESKEKARVKLVFDEFLLLQIAMEFSKRQLVEKNKGCSYQLKKHLLSPFRQNLGFDFTKSQKKVINEIFRDMQSRLPMNRLLLGDVGSGKTVVALSAILLAIENGYQTALMAPTEILAEQHYYTIKHFLKGLNVRTELLVGSTSAKNKKSIKQKLAEGEIDLIIGTHAIIEQKTEFKNLSLIVIDEQHRFGVIQRKILREKGFSPDVLVMTATPIPRTLALTLYGDLDVSVIEEMPPGRQPITTKYATERESYEFVKKEVSNGHQAYIVFPLVEESDKIELKAAVQESKRLSEKIFSDFAVGLLHGQLKGSEKEKIMIDFRNGKYDILITTTVIEIGIDVPNATVMVIEHSDRFGLATLHQLRGRIGRGKEHSVCFLLGELKTEEAKKRIEILVSTNDGFEIGREDLKMRGPGEFFGTQQHGLLDLKIGNLVTDGDIINKTKTCVQEIVNSDRFLSKPENHVLKSALQRQYGGRFGLPQIG
;
A
#
# COMPACT_ATOMS: atom_id res chain seq x y z
N MET A 1 11.11 -34.24 18.40
CA MET A 1 10.01 -34.46 19.37
C MET A 1 9.84 -33.33 20.39
N VAL A 2 10.90 -32.66 20.86
CA VAL A 2 10.77 -31.50 21.79
C VAL A 2 10.12 -30.27 21.14
N ASN A 3 10.36 -30.02 19.85
CA ASN A 3 9.79 -28.86 19.14
C ASN A 3 8.27 -28.95 18.94
N SER A 4 7.69 -30.13 18.78
CA SER A 4 6.24 -30.29 18.56
C SER A 4 5.42 -30.01 19.83
N SER A 5 5.94 -30.34 21.01
CA SER A 5 5.23 -30.13 22.29
C SER A 5 5.22 -28.67 22.75
N MET A 6 6.27 -27.89 22.45
CA MET A 6 6.30 -26.45 22.75
C MET A 6 5.27 -25.69 21.91
N ILE A 7 5.18 -25.99 20.61
CA ILE A 7 4.22 -25.35 19.69
C ILE A 7 2.78 -25.72 20.04
N GLN A 8 2.52 -26.96 20.46
CA GLN A 8 1.20 -27.40 20.94
C GLN A 8 0.66 -26.57 22.10
N ASN A 9 1.53 -25.95 22.91
CA ASN A 9 1.07 -25.08 24.00
C ASN A 9 0.59 -23.72 23.51
N LEU A 10 1.17 -23.19 22.43
CA LEU A 10 0.78 -21.91 21.84
C LEU A 10 -0.47 -22.03 20.95
N THR A 11 -0.72 -23.19 20.35
CA THR A 11 -1.92 -23.45 19.54
C THR A 11 -3.16 -23.82 20.37
N LYS A 12 -3.04 -23.89 21.71
CA LYS A 12 -4.18 -24.08 22.61
C LYS A 12 -5.21 -22.97 22.40
N SER A 13 -6.48 -23.34 22.41
CA SER A 13 -7.57 -22.36 22.32
C SER A 13 -7.54 -21.41 23.51
N VAL A 14 -7.80 -20.12 23.26
CA VAL A 14 -7.92 -19.11 24.33
C VAL A 14 -9.01 -19.44 25.35
N LYS A 15 -9.96 -20.33 25.02
CA LYS A 15 -10.99 -20.85 25.93
C LYS A 15 -10.43 -21.51 27.18
N TYR A 16 -9.19 -22.01 27.13
CA TYR A 16 -8.52 -22.66 28.27
C TYR A 16 -7.74 -21.68 29.16
N LEU A 17 -7.65 -20.39 28.79
CA LEU A 17 -7.04 -19.39 29.63
C LEU A 17 -7.97 -19.06 30.81
N LYS A 18 -7.36 -18.94 31.99
CA LYS A 18 -8.06 -18.49 33.20
C LYS A 18 -8.75 -17.17 32.89
N THR A 19 -10.06 -17.06 33.15
CA THR A 19 -10.96 -15.90 32.89
C THR A 19 -11.62 -15.80 31.50
N VAL A 20 -11.30 -16.68 30.54
CA VAL A 20 -11.93 -16.70 29.21
C VAL A 20 -13.03 -17.76 29.15
N GLY A 21 -14.29 -17.34 29.36
CA GLY A 21 -15.46 -18.21 29.15
C GLY A 21 -15.85 -18.34 27.67
N PRO A 22 -16.80 -19.24 27.31
CA PRO A 22 -17.21 -19.49 25.93
C PRO A 22 -17.71 -18.23 25.20
N LYS A 23 -18.54 -17.41 25.87
CA LYS A 23 -19.01 -16.12 25.33
C LYS A 23 -17.87 -15.13 25.05
N ARG A 24 -16.83 -15.10 25.90
CA ARG A 24 -15.68 -14.20 25.69
C ARG A 24 -14.76 -14.70 24.59
N ALA A 25 -14.64 -16.02 24.43
CA ALA A 25 -13.90 -16.60 23.32
C ALA A 25 -14.55 -16.30 21.97
N GLU A 26 -15.88 -16.28 21.88
CA GLU A 26 -16.59 -15.84 20.66
C GLU A 26 -16.30 -14.37 20.32
N ILE A 27 -16.30 -13.49 21.33
CA ILE A 27 -15.99 -12.06 21.11
C ILE A 27 -14.51 -11.88 20.72
N LEU A 28 -13.59 -12.62 21.33
CA LEU A 28 -12.18 -12.64 20.91
C LEU A 28 -12.01 -13.19 19.49
N GLY A 29 -12.81 -14.17 19.08
CA GLY A 29 -12.85 -14.68 17.71
C GLY A 29 -13.20 -13.61 16.68
N LYS A 30 -14.04 -12.63 17.03
CA LYS A 30 -14.32 -11.46 16.16
C LYS A 30 -13.07 -10.61 15.86
N LEU A 31 -12.09 -10.61 16.77
CA LEU A 31 -10.79 -9.98 16.58
C LEU A 31 -9.76 -10.91 15.90
N GLY A 32 -10.16 -12.10 15.46
CA GLY A 32 -9.27 -13.12 14.92
C GLY A 32 -8.45 -13.88 15.97
N ILE A 33 -8.79 -13.75 17.26
CA ILE A 33 -8.03 -14.35 18.36
C ILE A 33 -8.66 -15.69 18.76
N TYR A 34 -8.08 -16.80 18.28
CA TYR A 34 -8.56 -18.15 18.57
C TYR A 34 -7.63 -18.96 19.48
N THR A 35 -6.33 -18.72 19.36
CA THR A 35 -5.27 -19.44 20.08
C THR A 35 -4.46 -18.52 20.99
N VAL A 36 -3.68 -19.10 21.91
CA VAL A 36 -2.75 -18.32 22.76
C VAL A 36 -1.69 -17.61 21.90
N TYR A 37 -1.26 -18.21 20.80
CA TYR A 37 -0.39 -17.56 19.81
C TYR A 37 -1.04 -16.30 19.23
N ASP A 38 -2.31 -16.37 18.83
CA ASP A 38 -3.03 -15.20 18.29
C ASP A 38 -3.15 -14.09 19.33
N LEU A 39 -3.40 -14.44 20.59
CA LEU A 39 -3.49 -13.47 21.69
C LEU A 39 -2.16 -12.74 21.93
N LEU A 40 -1.03 -13.47 21.94
CA LEU A 40 0.31 -12.90 22.18
C LEU A 40 0.95 -12.26 20.94
N THR A 41 0.31 -12.41 19.77
CA THR A 41 0.69 -11.72 18.54
C THR A 41 -0.34 -10.66 18.14
N PHE A 42 -1.32 -10.40 19.01
CA PHE A 42 -2.26 -9.29 18.86
C PHE A 42 -1.67 -8.04 19.48
N PHE A 43 -0.88 -7.31 18.69
CA PHE A 43 -0.06 -6.22 19.20
C PHE A 43 -0.86 -4.94 19.52
N PRO A 44 -0.38 -4.10 20.47
CA PRO A 44 -0.99 -2.81 20.75
C PRO A 44 -0.94 -1.87 19.53
N ARG A 45 -1.99 -1.08 19.33
CA ARG A 45 -2.02 0.01 18.34
C ARG A 45 -1.21 1.22 18.81
N ASP A 46 -1.27 1.50 20.11
CA ASP A 46 -0.61 2.67 20.71
C ASP A 46 -0.26 2.41 22.19
N TYR A 47 0.42 3.37 22.82
CA TYR A 47 0.86 3.30 24.20
C TYR A 47 0.63 4.62 24.92
N GLU A 48 0.15 4.56 26.15
CA GLU A 48 -0.03 5.72 27.01
C GLU A 48 0.96 5.69 28.17
N ASP A 49 1.75 6.76 28.34
CA ASP A 49 2.66 6.86 29.48
C ASP A 49 1.89 7.28 30.74
N ARG A 50 1.63 6.32 31.63
CA ARG A 50 0.95 6.54 32.91
C ARG A 50 1.88 6.44 34.10
N ARG A 51 3.19 6.68 33.90
CA ARG A 51 4.21 6.71 34.98
C ARG A 51 4.22 8.04 35.72
N GLN A 52 3.84 9.13 35.05
CA GLN A 52 3.84 10.46 35.64
C GLN A 52 2.51 10.75 36.34
N TYR A 53 2.56 10.91 37.66
CA TYR A 53 1.43 11.39 38.44
C TYR A 53 1.44 12.91 38.47
N LYS A 54 0.29 13.51 38.17
CA LYS A 54 0.07 14.93 38.46
C LYS A 54 -0.48 15.08 39.88
N LYS A 55 -0.14 16.18 40.54
CA LYS A 55 -0.76 16.57 41.81
C LYS A 55 -2.13 17.17 41.55
N ILE A 56 -3.06 17.08 42.51
CA ILE A 56 -4.43 17.62 42.37
C ILE A 56 -4.43 19.14 42.13
N ALA A 57 -3.42 19.88 42.60
CA ALA A 57 -3.29 21.29 42.31
C ALA A 57 -2.94 21.63 40.84
N GLU A 58 -2.40 20.68 40.07
CA GLU A 58 -1.90 20.90 38.70
C GLU A 58 -2.93 20.51 37.62
N LEU A 59 -4.15 20.20 38.03
CA LEU A 59 -5.17 19.66 37.15
C LEU A 59 -5.81 20.75 36.29
N LYS A 60 -5.71 20.62 34.97
CA LYS A 60 -6.33 21.51 33.99
C LYS A 60 -7.58 20.88 33.38
N TYR A 61 -8.60 21.69 33.15
CA TYR A 61 -9.85 21.22 32.55
C TYR A 61 -9.64 20.67 31.14
N GLY A 62 -10.28 19.54 30.84
CA GLY A 62 -10.23 18.89 29.54
C GLY A 62 -9.06 17.92 29.34
N GLU A 63 -8.05 17.93 30.22
CA GLU A 63 -6.93 16.98 30.16
C GLU A 63 -7.32 15.60 30.70
N VAL A 64 -6.73 14.55 30.12
CA VAL A 64 -6.75 13.19 30.67
C VAL A 64 -5.46 12.99 31.47
N ILE A 65 -5.59 12.58 32.72
CA ILE A 65 -4.48 12.59 33.70
C ILE A 65 -4.49 11.32 34.55
N THR A 66 -3.35 11.04 35.18
CA THR A 66 -3.24 10.01 36.24
C THR A 66 -2.89 10.68 37.56
N ILE A 67 -3.64 10.39 38.62
CA ILE A 67 -3.40 10.89 39.98
C ILE A 67 -3.34 9.74 40.99
N SER A 68 -2.48 9.86 42.00
CA SER A 68 -2.43 8.97 43.17
C SER A 68 -3.03 9.68 44.37
N CYS A 69 -4.08 9.11 44.96
CA CYS A 69 -4.88 9.81 45.96
C CYS A 69 -5.40 8.85 47.04
N LYS A 70 -5.70 9.42 48.21
CA LYS A 70 -6.33 8.72 49.33
C LYS A 70 -7.84 8.95 49.25
N VAL A 71 -8.61 7.89 49.46
CA VAL A 71 -10.06 7.97 49.52
C VAL A 71 -10.47 8.54 50.88
N GLU A 72 -11.18 9.67 50.86
CA GLU A 72 -11.70 10.30 52.07
C GLU A 72 -13.11 9.79 52.36
N VAL A 73 -14.02 10.02 51.42
CA VAL A 73 -15.44 9.68 51.54
C VAL A 73 -15.98 9.25 50.18
N SER A 74 -16.77 8.18 50.15
CA SER A 74 -17.49 7.75 48.95
C SER A 74 -19.00 7.79 49.17
N ASN A 75 -19.73 8.26 48.16
CA ASN A 75 -21.19 8.37 48.19
C ASN A 75 -21.80 7.89 46.87
N LEU A 76 -22.98 7.29 46.94
CA LEU A 76 -23.69 6.77 45.78
C LEU A 76 -24.95 7.61 45.56
N MET A 77 -24.96 8.38 44.47
CA MET A 77 -26.03 9.30 44.13
C MET A 77 -26.87 8.73 42.98
N SER A 78 -28.19 8.93 43.02
CA SER A 78 -29.07 8.60 41.90
C SER A 78 -29.32 9.88 41.08
N VAL A 79 -29.00 9.86 39.79
CA VAL A 79 -29.15 11.03 38.89
C VAL A 79 -30.38 10.89 37.99
N GLY A 80 -31.08 9.75 38.06
CA GLY A 80 -32.38 9.50 37.42
C GLY A 80 -32.87 8.07 37.70
N PRO A 81 -33.99 7.62 37.07
CA PRO A 81 -34.56 6.30 37.32
C PRO A 81 -33.70 5.11 36.82
N LYS A 82 -32.75 5.35 35.89
CA LYS A 82 -31.90 4.31 35.29
C LYS A 82 -30.38 4.54 35.44
N LEU A 83 -29.95 5.67 36.01
CA LEU A 83 -28.55 6.09 36.11
C LEU A 83 -28.18 6.38 37.57
N LYS A 84 -27.27 5.57 38.10
CA LYS A 84 -26.63 5.79 39.40
C LYS A 84 -25.20 6.23 39.17
N VAL A 85 -24.72 7.14 40.01
CA VAL A 85 -23.37 7.71 39.95
C VAL A 85 -22.69 7.44 41.27
N PHE A 86 -21.49 6.87 41.21
CA PHE A 86 -20.64 6.71 42.39
C PHE A 86 -19.65 7.86 42.41
N LYS A 87 -19.70 8.68 43.46
CA LYS A 87 -18.89 9.87 43.62
C LYS A 87 -18.04 9.74 44.87
N SER A 88 -16.72 9.80 44.72
CA SER A 88 -15.78 9.68 45.83
C SER A 88 -14.93 10.93 45.95
N ALA A 89 -14.94 11.57 47.12
CA ALA A 89 -13.95 12.58 47.46
C ALA A 89 -12.60 11.88 47.68
N VAL A 90 -11.59 12.33 46.95
CA VAL A 90 -10.22 11.83 47.05
C VAL A 90 -9.27 13.00 47.27
N SER A 91 -8.26 12.78 48.11
CA SER A 91 -7.31 13.80 48.54
C SER A 91 -5.88 13.38 48.20
N ASP A 92 -5.02 14.38 48.00
CA ASP A 92 -3.56 14.22 48.01
C ASP A 92 -2.94 15.30 48.91
N SER A 93 -1.61 15.43 48.89
CA SER A 93 -0.91 16.47 49.67
C SER A 93 -1.23 17.92 49.26
N THR A 94 -1.94 18.13 48.15
CA THR A 94 -2.17 19.44 47.53
C THR A 94 -3.63 19.86 47.46
N GLY A 95 -4.59 18.94 47.56
CA GLY A 95 -6.00 19.29 47.52
C GLY A 95 -6.95 18.11 47.52
N VAL A 96 -8.22 18.40 47.22
CA VAL A 96 -9.31 17.43 47.15
C VAL A 96 -10.01 17.55 45.79
N VAL A 97 -10.30 16.42 45.15
CA VAL A 97 -11.08 16.33 43.92
C VAL A 97 -12.14 15.24 44.05
N TYR A 98 -13.23 15.35 43.28
CA TYR A 98 -14.25 14.31 43.25
C TYR A 98 -14.02 13.35 42.08
N ALA A 99 -13.74 12.08 42.39
CA ALA A 99 -13.72 10.98 41.45
C ALA A 99 -15.15 10.51 41.14
N VAL A 100 -15.55 10.54 39.87
CA VAL A 100 -16.92 10.24 39.44
C VAL A 100 -16.93 9.02 38.52
N PHE A 101 -17.81 8.07 38.81
CA PHE A 101 -18.02 6.85 38.02
C PHE A 101 -19.47 6.76 37.55
N TYR A 102 -19.65 6.81 36.23
CA TYR A 102 -20.95 6.61 35.60
C TYR A 102 -21.14 5.13 35.23
N ARG A 103 -22.18 4.46 35.79
CA ARG A 103 -22.58 3.11 35.35
C ARG A 103 -24.09 3.02 35.18
N LYS A 104 -24.54 2.37 34.10
CA LYS A 104 -25.95 2.03 33.90
C LYS A 104 -26.38 1.05 34.99
N HIS A 105 -27.52 1.31 35.63
CA HIS A 105 -28.02 0.44 36.68
C HIS A 105 -28.42 -0.93 36.11
N SER A 106 -27.92 -2.02 36.71
CA SER A 106 -28.34 -3.39 36.38
C SER A 106 -29.15 -3.96 37.54
N TYR A 107 -30.32 -4.51 37.25
CA TYR A 107 -31.18 -5.18 38.24
C TYR A 107 -30.67 -6.59 38.62
N LYS A 108 -29.72 -7.15 37.85
CA LYS A 108 -29.21 -8.52 38.04
C LYS A 108 -28.01 -8.61 38.98
N TYR A 109 -27.24 -7.54 39.16
CA TYR A 109 -26.05 -7.50 40.03
C TYR A 109 -25.68 -6.06 40.41
N ASP A 110 -25.11 -5.86 41.61
CA ASP A 110 -24.65 -4.55 42.04
C ASP A 110 -23.36 -4.15 41.29
N VAL A 111 -23.54 -3.32 40.26
CA VAL A 111 -22.47 -2.78 39.40
C VAL A 111 -21.45 -1.94 40.19
N PHE A 112 -21.77 -1.51 41.41
CA PHE A 112 -20.88 -0.71 42.25
C PHE A 112 -20.27 -1.50 43.41
N LYS A 113 -20.56 -2.79 43.57
CA LYS A 113 -20.07 -3.59 44.70
C LYS A 113 -18.55 -3.47 44.90
N LYS A 114 -17.79 -3.68 43.81
CA LYS A 114 -16.33 -3.59 43.83
C LYS A 114 -15.83 -2.16 44.09
N LEU A 115 -16.52 -1.14 43.58
CA LEU A 115 -16.19 0.26 43.88
C LEU A 115 -16.41 0.58 45.36
N LYS A 116 -17.47 0.06 45.99
CA LYS A 116 -17.71 0.22 47.43
C LYS A 116 -16.65 -0.48 48.31
N GLU A 117 -16.07 -1.57 47.82
CA GLU A 117 -15.00 -2.30 48.50
C GLU A 117 -13.65 -1.57 48.33
N ASP A 118 -13.33 -1.14 47.11
CA ASP A 118 -12.04 -0.51 46.78
C ASP A 118 -11.96 0.95 47.27
N PHE A 119 -13.07 1.70 47.26
CA PHE A 119 -13.15 3.11 47.70
C PHE A 119 -13.67 3.25 49.14
N ARG A 120 -13.10 2.47 50.05
CA ARG A 120 -13.27 2.68 51.49
C ARG A 120 -12.34 3.79 51.97
N SER A 121 -12.80 4.58 52.94
CA SER A 121 -11.99 5.63 53.55
C SER A 121 -10.66 5.07 54.04
N GLY A 122 -9.56 5.78 53.75
CA GLY A 122 -8.21 5.34 54.10
C GLY A 122 -7.46 4.61 52.99
N ASN A 123 -8.15 4.02 52.02
CA ASN A 123 -7.50 3.33 50.90
C ASN A 123 -6.77 4.31 49.98
N ARG A 124 -5.64 3.89 49.44
CA ARG A 124 -4.92 4.62 48.39
C ARG A 124 -5.28 4.03 47.02
N VAL A 125 -5.64 4.90 46.09
CA VAL A 125 -6.07 4.53 44.74
C VAL A 125 -5.34 5.38 43.71
N ILE A 126 -5.03 4.78 42.57
CA ILE A 126 -4.60 5.51 41.38
C ILE A 126 -5.81 5.65 40.46
N LEU A 127 -6.10 6.88 40.05
CA LEU A 127 -7.20 7.21 39.17
C LEU A 127 -6.66 7.75 37.86
N HIS A 128 -7.22 7.27 36.75
CA HIS A 128 -6.96 7.77 35.43
C HIS A 128 -8.28 8.19 34.79
N GLY A 129 -8.32 9.39 34.23
CA GLY A 129 -9.55 9.92 33.66
C GLY A 129 -9.46 11.39 33.27
N LYS A 130 -10.58 11.90 32.78
CA LYS A 130 -10.69 13.26 32.25
C LYS A 130 -11.11 14.26 33.32
N VAL A 131 -10.41 15.37 33.41
CA VAL A 131 -10.77 16.48 34.32
C VAL A 131 -11.92 17.28 33.72
N GLU A 132 -13.04 17.32 34.43
CA GLU A 132 -14.25 18.04 34.05
C GLU A 132 -14.66 19.03 35.14
N LYS A 133 -15.52 19.97 34.78
CA LYS A 133 -16.11 20.93 35.70
C LYS A 133 -17.61 20.73 35.72
N PHE A 134 -18.16 20.31 36.86
CA PHE A 134 -19.59 20.14 37.04
C PHE A 134 -20.09 21.04 38.17
N ARG A 135 -21.05 21.93 37.87
CA ARG A 135 -21.62 22.89 38.84
C ARG A 135 -20.57 23.70 39.63
N GLY A 136 -19.49 24.10 38.95
CA GLY A 136 -18.42 24.89 39.57
C GLY A 136 -17.35 24.09 40.31
N VAL A 137 -17.57 22.80 40.56
CA VAL A 137 -16.64 21.91 41.26
C VAL A 137 -15.81 21.12 40.25
N GLN A 138 -14.54 20.93 40.58
CA GLN A 138 -13.62 20.11 39.78
C GLN A 138 -13.88 18.63 40.05
N GLU A 139 -14.13 17.89 38.98
CA GLU A 139 -14.42 16.46 39.01
C GLU A 139 -13.47 15.72 38.07
N LEU A 140 -13.06 14.52 38.47
CA LEU A 140 -12.34 13.59 37.63
C LEU A 140 -13.32 12.52 37.18
N ASN A 141 -13.69 12.54 35.90
CA ASN A 141 -14.48 11.47 35.30
C ASN A 141 -13.56 10.26 35.11
N VAL A 142 -13.67 9.28 36.00
CA VAL A 142 -12.72 8.17 36.08
C VAL A 142 -13.01 7.14 35.00
N GLU A 143 -12.06 7.00 34.09
CA GLU A 143 -12.08 5.96 33.06
C GLU A 143 -11.55 4.65 33.63
N GLU A 144 -10.45 4.71 34.37
CA GLU A 144 -9.79 3.55 34.98
C GLU A 144 -9.28 3.82 36.39
N TYR A 145 -9.28 2.77 37.22
CA TYR A 145 -8.75 2.86 38.58
C TYR A 145 -8.07 1.55 39.02
N GLU A 146 -7.05 1.69 39.85
CA GLU A 146 -6.36 0.60 40.55
C GLU A 146 -6.18 0.93 42.04
N LEU A 147 -6.30 -0.09 42.89
CA LEU A 147 -6.08 0.00 44.32
C LEU A 147 -4.60 -0.26 44.61
N LEU A 148 -3.96 0.59 45.42
CA LEU A 148 -2.58 0.40 45.84
C LEU A 148 -2.51 -0.57 47.03
N THR A 149 -2.30 -1.85 46.74
CA THR A 149 -2.13 -2.90 47.76
C THR A 149 -0.66 -3.22 48.00
N GLY A 150 0.12 -2.29 48.57
CA GLY A 150 1.46 -2.53 49.14
C GLY A 150 2.61 -2.98 48.21
N ASN A 151 2.33 -3.62 47.09
CA ASN A 151 3.27 -4.06 46.05
C ASN A 151 2.98 -3.31 44.75
N ASP A 152 3.86 -2.39 44.35
CA ASP A 152 3.75 -1.65 43.09
C ASP A 152 3.88 -2.56 41.85
N ALA A 153 4.37 -3.79 42.02
CA ALA A 153 4.54 -4.79 40.96
C ALA A 153 3.22 -5.26 40.30
N ASP A 154 2.09 -5.15 41.02
CA ASP A 154 0.77 -5.64 40.58
C ASP A 154 -0.07 -4.61 39.80
N LEU A 155 0.42 -3.38 39.64
CA LEU A 155 -0.30 -2.32 38.91
C LEU A 155 -0.27 -2.58 37.41
N ILE A 156 -1.29 -3.18 36.81
CA ILE A 156 -1.28 -3.56 35.38
C ILE A 156 -1.72 -2.40 34.48
N HIS A 157 -2.50 -1.47 35.03
CA HIS A 157 -3.18 -0.41 34.29
C HIS A 157 -2.65 0.99 34.58
N THR A 158 -1.76 1.14 35.57
CA THR A 158 -1.17 2.41 36.00
C THR A 158 0.31 2.23 36.37
N ASN A 159 1.05 3.34 36.54
CA ASN A 159 2.49 3.35 36.85
C ASN A 159 3.41 2.68 35.81
N ARG A 160 3.00 2.69 34.53
CA ARG A 160 3.77 2.10 33.43
C ARG A 160 3.37 2.71 32.10
N ILE A 161 4.12 2.35 31.08
CA ILE A 161 3.70 2.55 29.69
C ILE A 161 2.63 1.51 29.40
N VAL A 162 1.40 1.97 29.22
CA VAL A 162 0.20 1.13 29.10
C VAL A 162 -0.11 0.86 27.63
N PRO A 163 -0.23 -0.41 27.20
CA PRO A 163 -0.61 -0.73 25.83
C PRO A 163 -2.11 -0.47 25.59
N LEU A 164 -2.40 0.09 24.42
CA LEU A 164 -3.75 0.32 23.90
C LEU A 164 -3.99 -0.61 22.70
N TYR A 165 -4.91 -1.55 22.84
CA TYR A 165 -5.26 -2.51 21.80
C TYR A 165 -6.46 -2.03 20.97
N PRO A 166 -6.58 -2.46 19.70
CA PRO A 166 -7.82 -2.37 18.96
C PRO A 166 -8.95 -3.10 19.71
N LEU A 167 -10.10 -2.44 19.85
CA LEU A 167 -11.25 -2.98 20.58
C LEU A 167 -12.39 -3.36 19.64
N THR A 168 -13.24 -4.29 20.10
CA THR A 168 -14.54 -4.63 19.50
C THR A 168 -15.60 -4.54 20.58
N GLU A 169 -16.86 -4.31 20.19
CA GLU A 169 -17.99 -4.24 21.12
C GLU A 169 -18.01 -5.44 22.08
N GLY A 170 -18.06 -5.15 23.38
CA GLY A 170 -18.03 -6.15 24.45
C GLY A 170 -16.65 -6.46 25.04
N LEU A 171 -15.56 -5.90 24.50
CA LEU A 171 -14.21 -5.98 25.07
C LEU A 171 -13.70 -4.61 25.53
N THR A 172 -12.88 -4.62 26.58
CA THR A 172 -12.23 -3.43 27.13
C THR A 172 -10.72 -3.60 27.11
N ASN A 173 -9.97 -2.50 26.98
CA ASN A 173 -8.51 -2.52 27.08
C ASN A 173 -8.03 -3.04 28.44
N ARG A 174 -8.78 -2.79 29.51
CA ARG A 174 -8.55 -3.37 30.83
C ARG A 174 -8.54 -4.89 30.77
N TYR A 175 -9.60 -5.48 30.22
CA TYR A 175 -9.72 -6.94 30.13
C TYR A 175 -8.61 -7.58 29.28
N LEU A 176 -8.31 -7.03 28.09
CA LEU A 176 -7.24 -7.54 27.23
C LEU A 176 -5.87 -7.47 27.92
N ARG A 177 -5.55 -6.35 28.58
CA ARG A 177 -4.30 -6.21 29.35
C ARG A 177 -4.18 -7.25 30.45
N THR A 178 -5.23 -7.44 31.25
CA THR A 178 -5.21 -8.45 32.33
C THR A 178 -5.01 -9.85 31.74
N LEU A 179 -5.70 -10.17 30.65
CA LEU A 179 -5.61 -11.47 30.00
C LEU A 179 -4.19 -11.72 29.46
N ILE A 180 -3.63 -10.78 28.69
CA ILE A 180 -2.29 -10.88 28.11
C ILE A 180 -1.23 -10.93 29.21
N LYS A 181 -1.32 -10.09 30.25
CA LYS A 181 -0.38 -10.09 31.38
C LYS A 181 -0.39 -11.44 32.12
N SER A 182 -1.54 -12.08 32.25
CA SER A 182 -1.65 -13.41 32.87
C SER A 182 -1.07 -14.53 31.99
N ALA A 183 -1.16 -14.39 30.67
CA ALA A 183 -0.67 -15.39 29.71
C ALA A 183 0.84 -15.28 29.46
N LEU A 184 1.39 -14.06 29.43
CA LEU A 184 2.78 -13.80 29.06
C LEU A 184 3.81 -14.66 29.84
N PRO A 185 3.83 -14.71 31.18
CA PRO A 185 4.85 -15.48 31.91
C PRO A 185 4.81 -16.98 31.62
N SER A 186 3.60 -17.52 31.44
CA SER A 186 3.39 -18.94 31.22
C SER A 186 3.76 -19.36 29.81
N TYR A 187 3.43 -18.53 28.82
CA TYR A 187 3.46 -18.92 27.41
C TYR A 187 4.56 -18.25 26.57
N SER A 188 5.13 -17.11 26.99
CA SER A 188 6.15 -16.42 26.18
C SER A 188 7.36 -17.32 25.91
N ARG A 189 7.76 -18.15 26.88
CA ARG A 189 8.90 -19.10 26.77
C ARG A 189 8.77 -20.17 25.68
N TYR A 190 7.57 -20.37 25.13
CA TYR A 190 7.35 -21.34 24.05
C TYR A 190 7.58 -20.73 22.67
N PHE A 191 7.80 -19.42 22.58
CA PHE A 191 8.25 -18.81 21.34
C PHE A 191 9.67 -19.31 21.03
N GLN A 192 9.84 -19.82 19.81
CA GLN A 192 11.11 -20.33 19.35
C GLN A 192 11.81 -19.25 18.55
N GLU A 193 13.12 -19.18 18.71
CA GLU A 193 13.94 -18.22 17.98
C GLU A 193 14.03 -18.64 16.51
N ILE A 194 13.48 -17.79 15.63
CA ILE A 194 13.34 -18.07 14.19
C ILE A 194 14.62 -17.65 13.45
N VAL A 195 15.30 -16.65 13.97
CA VAL A 195 16.51 -16.07 13.37
C VAL A 195 17.73 -16.82 13.89
N PRO A 196 18.64 -17.32 13.03
CA PRO A 196 19.87 -17.94 13.50
C PRO A 196 20.72 -16.99 14.35
N GLU A 197 21.41 -17.51 15.37
CA GLU A 197 22.16 -16.74 16.38
C GLU A 197 23.20 -15.77 15.78
N LYS A 198 23.82 -16.16 14.66
CA LYS A 198 24.72 -15.32 13.86
C LYS A 198 24.09 -13.97 13.48
N TYR A 199 22.82 -13.97 13.08
CA TYR A 199 22.13 -12.76 12.64
C TYR A 199 21.53 -11.97 13.81
N ILE A 200 21.20 -12.64 14.92
CA ILE A 200 20.76 -11.95 16.14
C ILE A 200 21.87 -11.04 16.66
N THR A 201 23.08 -11.58 16.77
CA THR A 201 24.27 -10.83 17.21
C THR A 201 24.68 -9.77 16.17
N GLY A 202 24.70 -10.13 14.88
CA GLY A 202 25.08 -9.21 13.80
C GLY A 202 24.16 -7.99 13.65
N TYR A 203 22.86 -8.14 13.88
CA TYR A 203 21.88 -7.04 13.79
C TYR A 203 21.50 -6.43 15.15
N ASN A 204 22.14 -6.85 16.25
CA ASN A 204 21.86 -6.42 17.62
C ASN A 204 20.38 -6.57 18.02
N LEU A 205 19.80 -7.73 17.69
CA LEU A 205 18.40 -8.05 17.95
C LEU A 205 18.23 -8.65 19.36
N ILE A 206 17.13 -8.33 20.03
CA ILE A 206 16.77 -8.95 21.30
C ILE A 206 16.12 -10.33 21.08
N SER A 207 16.05 -11.16 22.13
CA SER A 207 15.40 -12.48 22.06
C SER A 207 13.92 -12.34 21.73
N ILE A 208 13.34 -13.31 21.02
CA ILE A 208 11.90 -13.33 20.73
C ILE A 208 11.04 -13.30 22.02
N ASN A 209 11.53 -13.95 23.07
CA ASN A 209 10.84 -14.00 24.37
C ASN A 209 10.76 -12.62 25.02
N ASP A 210 11.83 -11.84 24.95
CA ASP A 210 11.86 -10.47 25.47
C ASP A 210 11.09 -9.53 24.57
N ALA A 211 11.16 -9.71 23.24
CA ALA A 211 10.41 -8.90 22.29
C ALA A 211 8.89 -8.99 22.52
N VAL A 212 8.35 -10.21 22.67
CA VAL A 212 6.92 -10.40 22.96
C VAL A 212 6.54 -9.81 24.33
N ARG A 213 7.42 -9.85 25.33
CA ARG A 213 7.14 -9.24 26.64
C ARG A 213 7.14 -7.71 26.57
N GLN A 214 8.18 -7.14 25.98
CA GLN A 214 8.41 -5.70 25.93
C GLN A 214 7.45 -5.00 24.96
N ILE A 215 6.99 -5.66 23.89
CA ILE A 215 5.97 -5.06 23.01
C ILE A 215 4.63 -4.90 23.74
N HIS A 216 4.26 -5.83 24.64
CA HIS A 216 3.00 -5.72 25.38
C HIS A 216 3.14 -4.86 26.64
N PHE A 217 4.21 -5.01 27.40
CA PHE A 217 4.45 -4.26 28.63
C PHE A 217 5.89 -3.76 28.66
N PRO A 218 6.17 -2.64 27.98
CA PRO A 218 7.53 -2.11 27.88
C PRO A 218 7.98 -1.47 29.19
N ASP A 219 9.23 -1.75 29.57
CA ASP A 219 9.90 -1.07 30.69
C ASP A 219 10.26 0.39 30.32
N SER A 220 10.58 0.62 29.05
CA SER A 220 10.91 1.93 28.47
C SER A 220 10.48 2.01 27.00
N TYR A 221 10.35 3.23 26.49
CA TYR A 221 10.11 3.44 25.05
C TYR A 221 11.24 2.89 24.17
N GLU A 222 12.47 2.85 24.69
CA GLU A 222 13.61 2.26 23.98
C GLU A 222 13.48 0.73 23.88
N SER A 223 13.14 0.05 25.00
CA SER A 223 12.90 -1.40 25.00
C SER A 223 11.72 -1.78 24.12
N LYS A 224 10.67 -0.95 24.09
CA LYS A 224 9.54 -1.09 23.16
C LYS A 224 10.02 -1.06 21.71
N GLU A 225 10.88 -0.12 21.35
CA GLU A 225 11.36 0.02 19.98
C GLU A 225 12.26 -1.14 19.58
N LYS A 226 13.17 -1.59 20.46
CA LYS A 226 13.98 -2.81 20.24
C LYS A 226 13.10 -4.05 20.02
N ALA A 227 12.03 -4.19 20.79
CA ALA A 227 11.06 -5.26 20.63
C ALA A 227 10.29 -5.19 19.31
N ARG A 228 9.84 -3.99 18.93
CA ARG A 228 9.20 -3.75 17.64
C ARG A 228 10.14 -4.13 16.50
N VAL A 229 11.38 -3.64 16.50
CA VAL A 229 12.38 -3.95 15.46
C VAL A 229 12.58 -5.46 15.32
N LYS A 230 12.71 -6.19 16.42
CA LYS A 230 12.83 -7.66 16.41
C LYS A 230 11.61 -8.33 15.77
N LEU A 231 10.40 -8.00 16.20
CA LEU A 231 9.18 -8.64 15.69
C LEU A 231 8.93 -8.32 14.21
N VAL A 232 9.19 -7.08 13.80
CA VAL A 232 9.12 -6.64 12.40
C VAL A 232 10.17 -7.36 11.56
N PHE A 233 11.39 -7.52 12.06
CA PHE A 233 12.45 -8.26 11.37
C PHE A 233 12.07 -9.72 11.15
N ASP A 234 11.54 -10.40 12.17
CA ASP A 234 11.12 -11.81 12.09
C ASP A 234 9.99 -12.00 11.07
N GLU A 235 9.01 -11.09 11.09
CA GLU A 235 7.87 -11.12 10.17
C GLU A 235 8.31 -10.92 8.71
N PHE A 236 9.17 -9.93 8.44
CA PHE A 236 9.71 -9.71 7.11
C PHE A 236 10.67 -10.83 6.67
N LEU A 237 11.39 -11.47 7.59
CA LEU A 237 12.32 -12.55 7.26
C LEU A 237 11.55 -13.74 6.70
N LEU A 238 10.47 -14.13 7.39
CA LEU A 238 9.59 -15.20 6.94
C LEU A 238 8.93 -14.87 5.59
N LEU A 239 8.41 -13.65 5.44
CA LEU A 239 7.79 -13.21 4.21
C LEU A 239 8.78 -13.27 3.03
N GLN A 240 9.95 -12.66 3.15
CA GLN A 240 10.93 -12.59 2.07
C GLN A 240 11.51 -13.97 1.72
N ILE A 241 11.71 -14.85 2.69
CA ILE A 241 12.10 -16.24 2.43
C ILE A 241 11.01 -16.98 1.67
N ALA A 242 9.73 -16.83 2.07
CA ALA A 242 8.62 -17.47 1.35
C ALA A 242 8.58 -17.04 -0.12
N MET A 243 8.79 -15.75 -0.37
CA MET A 243 8.86 -15.19 -1.72
C MET A 243 10.03 -15.72 -2.52
N GLU A 244 11.23 -15.79 -1.93
CA GLU A 244 12.42 -16.33 -2.57
C GLU A 244 12.25 -17.82 -2.92
N PHE A 245 11.62 -18.62 -2.06
CA PHE A 245 11.26 -20.00 -2.38
C PHE A 245 10.23 -20.10 -3.50
N SER A 246 9.20 -19.24 -3.48
CA SER A 246 8.20 -19.18 -4.55
C SER A 246 8.85 -18.86 -5.90
N LYS A 247 9.75 -17.86 -5.93
CA LYS A 247 10.55 -17.50 -7.10
C LYS A 247 11.38 -18.69 -7.60
N ARG A 248 11.97 -19.47 -6.71
CA ARG A 248 12.79 -20.65 -7.05
C ARG A 248 12.01 -21.82 -7.60
N GLN A 249 10.77 -22.04 -7.19
CA GLN A 249 9.93 -23.05 -7.86
C GLN A 249 9.64 -22.69 -9.31
N LEU A 250 9.62 -21.39 -9.65
CA LEU A 250 9.53 -20.95 -11.05
C LEU A 250 10.81 -21.31 -11.83
N VAL A 251 11.94 -21.31 -11.15
CA VAL A 251 13.28 -21.58 -11.68
C VAL A 251 13.49 -23.07 -11.99
N GLU A 252 12.73 -23.99 -11.38
CA GLU A 252 12.87 -25.44 -11.64
C GLU A 252 12.32 -25.87 -13.00
N LYS A 253 11.55 -25.03 -13.70
CA LYS A 253 11.21 -25.25 -15.10
C LYS A 253 12.08 -24.37 -15.98
N ASN A 254 13.09 -24.99 -16.60
CA ASN A 254 13.88 -24.35 -17.66
C ASN A 254 12.94 -23.79 -18.73
N LYS A 255 13.22 -22.58 -19.21
CA LYS A 255 12.47 -22.06 -20.35
C LYS A 255 12.91 -22.77 -21.63
N GLY A 256 11.97 -22.97 -22.54
CA GLY A 256 12.21 -23.61 -23.84
C GLY A 256 12.88 -22.71 -24.88
N CYS A 257 13.28 -21.49 -24.51
CA CYS A 257 13.88 -20.50 -25.41
C CYS A 257 15.26 -20.02 -24.92
N SER A 258 16.14 -19.70 -25.86
CA SER A 258 17.45 -19.11 -25.58
C SER A 258 17.66 -17.93 -26.52
N TYR A 259 18.16 -16.82 -25.97
CA TYR A 259 18.34 -15.59 -26.73
C TYR A 259 19.81 -15.32 -26.93
N GLN A 260 20.17 -14.96 -28.16
CA GLN A 260 21.50 -14.46 -28.51
C GLN A 260 21.38 -13.02 -29.00
N LEU A 261 22.35 -12.19 -28.60
CA LEU A 261 22.44 -10.79 -29.04
C LEU A 261 23.08 -10.74 -30.44
N LYS A 262 22.27 -10.83 -31.50
CA LYS A 262 22.76 -10.78 -32.90
C LYS A 262 22.91 -9.35 -33.41
N LYS A 263 22.12 -8.41 -32.87
CA LYS A 263 22.20 -6.95 -33.11
C LYS A 263 21.79 -6.48 -34.53
N HIS A 264 21.19 -7.34 -35.34
CA HIS A 264 20.61 -7.01 -36.65
C HIS A 264 19.35 -6.13 -36.57
N LEU A 265 18.47 -6.36 -35.59
CA LEU A 265 17.29 -5.51 -35.38
C LEU A 265 17.56 -4.38 -34.38
N LEU A 266 18.38 -4.65 -33.35
CA LEU A 266 18.65 -3.70 -32.27
C LEU A 266 19.51 -2.51 -32.70
N SER A 267 20.51 -2.71 -33.58
CA SER A 267 21.38 -1.61 -34.02
C SER A 267 20.65 -0.60 -34.90
N PRO A 268 19.90 -1.01 -35.94
CA PRO A 268 19.14 -0.07 -36.76
C PRO A 268 18.00 0.58 -35.98
N PHE A 269 17.35 -0.15 -35.06
CA PHE A 269 16.38 0.44 -34.13
C PHE A 269 17.00 1.59 -33.32
N ARG A 270 18.19 1.38 -32.74
CA ARG A 270 18.89 2.42 -31.99
C ARG A 270 19.23 3.64 -32.86
N GLN A 271 19.60 3.43 -34.12
CA GLN A 271 19.90 4.52 -35.05
C GLN A 271 18.64 5.30 -35.46
N ASN A 272 17.49 4.63 -35.58
CA ASN A 272 16.23 5.25 -36.02
C ASN A 272 15.44 5.96 -34.89
N LEU A 273 15.82 5.78 -33.62
CA LEU A 273 15.09 6.36 -32.48
C LEU A 273 15.13 7.90 -32.44
N GLY A 274 16.15 8.54 -33.02
CA GLY A 274 16.29 9.99 -33.03
C GLY A 274 16.71 10.61 -31.69
N PHE A 275 16.99 9.80 -30.67
CA PHE A 275 17.56 10.20 -29.39
C PHE A 275 18.42 9.08 -28.80
N ASP A 276 19.32 9.44 -27.87
CA ASP A 276 20.13 8.46 -27.16
C ASP A 276 19.47 7.98 -25.87
N PHE A 277 19.68 6.71 -25.54
CA PHE A 277 19.26 6.15 -24.26
C PHE A 277 19.98 6.80 -23.08
N THR A 278 19.22 7.08 -22.02
CA THR A 278 19.75 7.53 -20.73
C THR A 278 20.61 6.45 -20.07
N LYS A 279 21.41 6.79 -19.06
CA LYS A 279 22.23 5.80 -18.33
C LYS A 279 21.32 4.80 -17.61
N SER A 280 20.23 5.29 -17.02
CA SER A 280 19.20 4.45 -16.39
C SER A 280 18.57 3.47 -17.39
N GLN A 281 18.15 3.95 -18.57
CA GLN A 281 17.59 3.08 -19.62
C GLN A 281 18.58 2.01 -20.08
N LYS A 282 19.84 2.38 -20.33
CA LYS A 282 20.90 1.42 -20.73
C LYS A 282 21.13 0.34 -19.66
N LYS A 283 21.19 0.73 -18.40
CA LYS A 283 21.33 -0.20 -17.27
C LYS A 283 20.17 -1.19 -17.23
N VAL A 284 18.94 -0.71 -17.30
CA VAL A 284 17.74 -1.55 -17.26
C VAL A 284 17.64 -2.47 -18.48
N ILE A 285 17.96 -2.00 -19.68
CA ILE A 285 17.99 -2.83 -20.89
C ILE A 285 18.99 -3.98 -20.71
N ASN A 286 20.17 -3.71 -20.16
CA ASN A 286 21.17 -4.73 -19.89
C ASN A 286 20.72 -5.74 -18.81
N GLU A 287 20.02 -5.29 -17.77
CA GLU A 287 19.42 -6.17 -16.76
C GLU A 287 18.39 -7.12 -17.41
N ILE A 288 17.48 -6.58 -18.23
CA ILE A 288 16.48 -7.36 -18.97
C ILE A 288 17.16 -8.36 -19.91
N PHE A 289 18.16 -7.93 -20.69
CA PHE A 289 18.87 -8.81 -21.61
C PHE A 289 19.58 -9.94 -20.89
N ARG A 290 20.23 -9.66 -19.75
CA ARG A 290 20.90 -10.68 -18.94
C ARG A 290 19.91 -11.76 -18.47
N ASP A 291 18.73 -11.37 -18.03
CA ASP A 291 17.70 -12.30 -17.56
C ASP A 291 17.09 -13.09 -18.72
N MET A 292 16.79 -12.42 -19.84
CA MET A 292 16.33 -13.07 -21.06
C MET A 292 17.37 -14.07 -21.58
N GLN A 293 18.66 -13.79 -21.53
CA GLN A 293 19.70 -14.74 -21.95
C GLN A 293 19.90 -15.92 -20.98
N SER A 294 19.36 -15.84 -19.75
CA SER A 294 19.48 -16.93 -18.77
C SER A 294 18.61 -18.14 -19.15
N ARG A 295 18.86 -19.31 -18.54
CA ARG A 295 18.01 -20.51 -18.74
C ARG A 295 16.64 -20.43 -18.05
N LEU A 296 16.43 -19.38 -17.26
CA LEU A 296 15.26 -19.20 -16.41
C LEU A 296 14.32 -18.19 -17.05
N PRO A 297 12.98 -18.37 -16.92
CA PRO A 297 12.04 -17.35 -17.33
C PRO A 297 12.28 -16.05 -16.54
N MET A 298 12.49 -14.94 -17.24
CA MET A 298 12.54 -13.61 -16.66
C MET A 298 11.16 -13.27 -16.09
N ASN A 299 11.12 -12.73 -14.88
CA ASN A 299 9.92 -12.15 -14.28
C ASN A 299 10.32 -10.81 -13.70
N ARG A 300 10.07 -9.72 -14.43
CA ARG A 300 10.60 -8.40 -14.09
C ARG A 300 9.52 -7.32 -14.09
N LEU A 301 9.56 -6.47 -13.06
CA LEU A 301 8.80 -5.23 -12.96
C LEU A 301 9.70 -4.05 -13.34
N LEU A 302 9.29 -3.34 -14.38
CA LEU A 302 9.90 -2.10 -14.83
C LEU A 302 9.15 -0.91 -14.24
N LEU A 303 9.78 -0.28 -13.26
CA LEU A 303 9.32 0.97 -12.66
C LEU A 303 9.95 2.16 -13.39
N GLY A 304 9.16 3.19 -13.62
CA GLY A 304 9.66 4.48 -14.07
C GLY A 304 8.54 5.47 -14.17
N ASP A 305 8.86 6.76 -14.03
CA ASP A 305 7.85 7.82 -14.09
C ASP A 305 7.15 7.90 -15.47
N VAL A 306 6.03 8.59 -15.56
CA VAL A 306 5.33 8.86 -16.83
C VAL A 306 6.29 9.58 -17.78
N GLY A 307 6.54 8.99 -18.95
CA GLY A 307 7.46 9.55 -19.95
C GLY A 307 8.96 9.26 -19.72
N SER A 308 9.32 8.39 -18.77
CA SER A 308 10.72 7.94 -18.58
C SER A 308 11.27 7.03 -19.70
N GLY A 309 10.44 6.70 -20.69
CA GLY A 309 10.83 5.86 -21.83
C GLY A 309 10.64 4.35 -21.61
N LYS A 310 9.77 3.93 -20.69
CA LYS A 310 9.44 2.51 -20.42
C LYS A 310 9.13 1.71 -21.71
N THR A 311 8.33 2.28 -22.61
CA THR A 311 7.96 1.65 -23.89
C THR A 311 9.17 1.30 -24.75
N VAL A 312 10.21 2.13 -24.75
CA VAL A 312 11.41 1.91 -25.59
C VAL A 312 12.30 0.82 -24.98
N VAL A 313 12.36 0.75 -23.65
CA VAL A 313 13.00 -0.35 -22.92
C VAL A 313 12.29 -1.68 -23.20
N ALA A 314 10.96 -1.71 -23.13
CA ALA A 314 10.19 -2.91 -23.47
C ALA A 314 10.32 -3.31 -24.94
N LEU A 315 10.34 -2.34 -25.86
CA LEU A 315 10.55 -2.60 -27.29
C LEU A 315 11.93 -3.21 -27.56
N SER A 316 12.96 -2.81 -26.81
CA SER A 316 14.29 -3.44 -26.89
C SER A 316 14.25 -4.93 -26.52
N ALA A 317 13.48 -5.29 -25.49
CA ALA A 317 13.26 -6.68 -25.10
C ALA A 317 12.49 -7.47 -26.17
N ILE A 318 11.44 -6.86 -26.73
CA ILE A 318 10.64 -7.43 -27.83
C ILE A 318 11.53 -7.73 -29.04
N LEU A 319 12.36 -6.78 -29.46
CA LEU A 319 13.25 -6.94 -30.60
C LEU A 319 14.29 -8.04 -30.39
N LEU A 320 14.83 -8.20 -29.17
CA LEU A 320 15.73 -9.31 -28.85
C LEU A 320 15.05 -10.67 -29.04
N ALA A 321 13.78 -10.79 -28.65
CA ALA A 321 13.03 -12.02 -28.83
C ALA A 321 12.73 -12.33 -30.31
N ILE A 322 12.27 -11.34 -31.05
CA ILE A 322 11.93 -11.46 -32.48
C ILE A 322 13.18 -11.82 -33.31
N GLU A 323 14.33 -11.21 -33.01
CA GLU A 323 15.61 -11.51 -33.67
C GLU A 323 16.08 -12.97 -33.49
N ASN A 324 15.57 -13.64 -32.45
CA ASN A 324 15.82 -15.05 -32.18
C ASN A 324 14.72 -15.98 -32.73
N GLY A 325 13.78 -15.46 -33.51
CA GLY A 325 12.73 -16.24 -34.18
C GLY A 325 11.53 -16.59 -33.30
N TYR A 326 11.34 -15.84 -32.21
CA TYR A 326 10.22 -16.03 -31.29
C TYR A 326 9.13 -14.97 -31.47
N GLN A 327 7.91 -15.31 -31.06
CA GLN A 327 6.77 -14.40 -31.04
C GLN A 327 6.67 -13.70 -29.69
N THR A 328 6.16 -12.47 -29.72
CA THR A 328 6.01 -11.62 -28.55
C THR A 328 4.62 -11.01 -28.47
N ALA A 329 4.19 -10.67 -27.26
CA ALA A 329 2.92 -9.98 -27.02
C ALA A 329 3.11 -8.73 -26.16
N LEU A 330 2.44 -7.63 -26.51
CA LEU A 330 2.30 -6.45 -25.65
C LEU A 330 0.82 -6.27 -25.30
N MET A 331 0.54 -6.28 -24.01
CA MET A 331 -0.80 -6.13 -23.47
C MET A 331 -0.99 -4.78 -22.81
N ALA A 332 -2.06 -4.10 -23.18
CA ALA A 332 -2.49 -2.84 -22.59
C ALA A 332 -3.87 -3.00 -21.92
N PRO A 333 -4.21 -2.16 -20.92
CA PRO A 333 -5.45 -2.31 -20.16
C PRO A 333 -6.69 -1.91 -20.95
N THR A 334 -6.54 -0.99 -21.93
CA THR A 334 -7.62 -0.48 -22.77
C THR A 334 -7.28 -0.60 -24.25
N GLU A 335 -8.30 -0.61 -25.10
CA GLU A 335 -8.12 -0.67 -26.56
C GLU A 335 -7.36 0.54 -27.09
N ILE A 336 -7.67 1.73 -26.56
CA ILE A 336 -6.99 2.99 -26.88
C ILE A 336 -5.49 2.91 -26.62
N LEU A 337 -5.09 2.39 -25.45
CA LEU A 337 -3.68 2.23 -25.11
C LEU A 337 -3.01 1.19 -26.02
N ALA A 338 -3.70 0.10 -26.35
CA ALA A 338 -3.20 -0.89 -27.30
C ALA A 338 -2.97 -0.28 -28.69
N GLU A 339 -3.92 0.50 -29.20
CA GLU A 339 -3.80 1.22 -30.47
C GLU A 339 -2.66 2.22 -30.46
N GLN A 340 -2.52 3.00 -29.39
CA GLN A 340 -1.44 3.96 -29.24
C GLN A 340 -0.07 3.26 -29.24
N HIS A 341 0.08 2.16 -28.50
CA HIS A 341 1.29 1.34 -28.55
C HIS A 341 1.51 0.82 -29.97
N TYR A 342 0.48 0.33 -30.64
CA TYR A 342 0.58 -0.18 -32.02
C TYR A 342 1.12 0.88 -32.98
N TYR A 343 0.54 2.08 -33.03
CA TYR A 343 1.00 3.14 -33.93
C TYR A 343 2.39 3.65 -33.58
N THR A 344 2.67 3.83 -32.29
CA THR A 344 3.97 4.32 -31.81
C THR A 344 5.08 3.31 -32.11
N ILE A 345 4.85 2.04 -31.82
CA ILE A 345 5.80 0.96 -32.10
C ILE A 345 5.98 0.80 -33.60
N LYS A 346 4.90 0.82 -34.40
CA LYS A 346 5.01 0.74 -35.87
C LYS A 346 5.83 1.89 -36.46
N HIS A 347 5.76 3.08 -35.88
CA HIS A 347 6.63 4.20 -36.23
C HIS A 347 8.10 3.92 -35.91
N PHE A 348 8.40 3.45 -34.69
CA PHE A 348 9.76 3.09 -34.29
C PHE A 348 10.34 1.90 -35.06
N LEU A 349 9.48 0.99 -35.53
CA LEU A 349 9.86 -0.18 -36.33
C LEU A 349 9.98 0.13 -37.82
N LYS A 350 9.81 1.39 -38.25
CA LYS A 350 9.91 1.76 -39.67
C LYS A 350 11.30 1.39 -40.22
N GLY A 351 11.32 0.61 -41.29
CA GLY A 351 12.56 0.11 -41.91
C GLY A 351 13.09 -1.20 -41.31
N LEU A 352 12.44 -1.75 -40.28
CA LEU A 352 12.74 -3.08 -39.73
C LEU A 352 11.74 -4.10 -40.27
N ASN A 353 12.22 -5.31 -40.59
CA ASN A 353 11.37 -6.41 -41.06
C ASN A 353 10.70 -7.12 -39.87
N VAL A 354 9.76 -6.44 -39.22
CA VAL A 354 9.01 -6.96 -38.06
C VAL A 354 7.51 -6.91 -38.35
N ARG A 355 6.84 -8.06 -38.30
CA ARG A 355 5.41 -8.19 -38.61
C ARG A 355 4.59 -7.94 -37.35
N THR A 356 3.93 -6.80 -37.30
CA THR A 356 3.16 -6.33 -36.13
C THR A 356 1.67 -6.24 -36.43
N GLU A 357 0.84 -6.80 -35.55
CA GLU A 357 -0.63 -6.76 -35.66
C GLU A 357 -1.29 -6.26 -34.37
N LEU A 358 -2.54 -5.80 -34.48
CA LEU A 358 -3.36 -5.32 -33.36
C LEU A 358 -4.58 -6.22 -33.14
N LEU A 359 -4.80 -6.65 -31.90
CA LEU A 359 -5.97 -7.45 -31.50
C LEU A 359 -6.66 -6.84 -30.29
N VAL A 360 -7.81 -6.20 -30.53
CA VAL A 360 -8.64 -5.55 -29.52
C VAL A 360 -10.07 -6.09 -29.56
N GLY A 361 -10.90 -5.74 -28.56
CA GLY A 361 -12.29 -6.20 -28.47
C GLY A 361 -13.15 -5.70 -29.64
N SER A 362 -12.91 -4.46 -30.10
CA SER A 362 -13.56 -3.88 -31.30
C SER A 362 -13.13 -4.49 -32.64
N THR A 363 -12.07 -5.32 -32.70
CA THR A 363 -11.65 -5.94 -33.97
C THR A 363 -12.75 -6.84 -34.54
N SER A 364 -13.05 -6.69 -35.84
CA SER A 364 -14.11 -7.45 -36.50
C SER A 364 -13.90 -8.96 -36.41
N ALA A 365 -14.97 -9.75 -36.36
CA ALA A 365 -14.89 -11.21 -36.23
C ALA A 365 -14.06 -11.88 -37.35
N LYS A 366 -14.18 -11.37 -38.58
CA LYS A 366 -13.39 -11.82 -39.73
C LYS A 366 -11.90 -11.57 -39.54
N ASN A 367 -11.53 -10.35 -39.11
CA ASN A 367 -10.13 -9.99 -38.88
C ASN A 367 -9.56 -10.74 -37.67
N LYS A 368 -10.33 -10.87 -36.58
CA LYS A 368 -9.93 -11.69 -35.42
C LYS A 368 -9.59 -13.12 -35.81
N LYS A 369 -10.40 -13.75 -36.67
CA LYS A 369 -10.13 -15.12 -37.15
C LYS A 369 -8.85 -15.19 -37.97
N SER A 370 -8.65 -14.24 -38.89
CA SER A 370 -7.42 -14.17 -39.70
C SER A 370 -6.17 -13.92 -38.84
N ILE A 371 -6.21 -12.99 -37.90
CA ILE A 371 -5.09 -12.67 -37.00
C ILE A 371 -4.75 -13.90 -36.14
N LYS A 372 -5.74 -14.58 -35.56
CA LYS A 372 -5.51 -15.79 -34.76
C LYS A 372 -4.89 -16.92 -35.57
N GLN A 373 -5.30 -17.09 -36.82
CA GLN A 373 -4.71 -18.07 -37.72
C GLN A 373 -3.23 -17.75 -38.02
N LYS A 374 -2.94 -16.50 -38.44
CA LYS A 374 -1.58 -16.04 -38.69
C LYS A 374 -0.67 -16.15 -37.46
N LEU A 375 -1.23 -15.94 -36.27
CA LEU A 375 -0.51 -16.06 -35.00
C LEU A 375 -0.11 -17.51 -34.71
N ALA A 376 -1.02 -18.47 -34.95
CA ALA A 376 -0.75 -19.89 -34.81
C ALA A 376 0.25 -20.42 -35.87
N GLU A 377 0.24 -19.85 -37.07
CA GLU A 377 1.16 -20.21 -38.16
C GLU A 377 2.58 -19.62 -37.98
N GLY A 378 2.73 -18.60 -37.12
CA GLY A 378 3.99 -17.89 -36.88
C GLY A 378 4.26 -16.75 -37.87
N GLU A 379 3.22 -16.22 -38.51
CA GLU A 379 3.32 -15.10 -39.44
C GLU A 379 3.35 -13.72 -38.76
N ILE A 380 3.07 -13.67 -37.46
CA ILE A 380 3.08 -12.45 -36.65
C ILE A 380 4.20 -12.54 -35.63
N ASP A 381 5.09 -11.54 -35.60
CA ASP A 381 6.24 -11.48 -34.69
C ASP A 381 5.88 -10.76 -33.38
N LEU A 382 5.05 -9.71 -33.48
CA LEU A 382 4.54 -8.92 -32.36
C LEU A 382 3.03 -8.74 -32.46
N ILE A 383 2.30 -9.18 -31.43
CA ILE A 383 0.87 -8.88 -31.26
C ILE A 383 0.69 -7.84 -30.16
N ILE A 384 -0.08 -6.78 -30.44
CA ILE A 384 -0.41 -5.72 -29.49
C ILE A 384 -1.92 -5.77 -29.23
N GLY A 385 -2.37 -5.63 -27.99
CA GLY A 385 -3.79 -5.82 -27.71
C GLY A 385 -4.18 -5.76 -26.24
N THR A 386 -5.43 -6.12 -25.94
CA THR A 386 -5.95 -6.19 -24.58
C THR A 386 -5.93 -7.63 -24.05
N HIS A 387 -6.68 -7.92 -22.98
CA HIS A 387 -6.88 -9.28 -22.45
C HIS A 387 -7.37 -10.29 -23.50
N ALA A 388 -7.92 -9.83 -24.64
CA ALA A 388 -8.28 -10.64 -25.81
C ALA A 388 -7.11 -11.53 -26.33
N ILE A 389 -5.86 -11.13 -26.09
CA ILE A 389 -4.67 -11.92 -26.49
C ILE A 389 -4.58 -13.25 -25.72
N ILE A 390 -4.94 -13.28 -24.43
CA ILE A 390 -4.74 -14.44 -23.55
C ILE A 390 -5.99 -15.36 -23.48
N GLU A 391 -7.11 -14.96 -24.10
CA GLU A 391 -8.32 -15.78 -24.18
C GLU A 391 -8.04 -17.24 -24.58
N GLN A 392 -8.85 -18.18 -24.09
CA GLN A 392 -8.63 -19.62 -24.30
C GLN A 392 -8.46 -20.02 -25.78
N LYS A 393 -9.08 -19.28 -26.71
CA LYS A 393 -9.07 -19.56 -28.16
C LYS A 393 -7.87 -18.98 -28.93
N THR A 394 -6.93 -18.33 -28.26
CA THR A 394 -5.76 -17.73 -28.93
C THR A 394 -4.55 -18.63 -28.70
N GLU A 395 -4.00 -19.14 -29.81
CA GLU A 395 -2.84 -20.03 -29.87
C GLU A 395 -1.66 -19.31 -30.53
N PHE A 396 -0.46 -19.60 -30.03
CA PHE A 396 0.80 -19.08 -30.53
C PHE A 396 1.66 -20.25 -31.00
N LYS A 397 2.47 -20.03 -32.02
CA LYS A 397 3.49 -21.01 -32.42
C LYS A 397 4.59 -21.11 -31.38
N ASN A 398 5.25 -19.98 -31.08
CA ASN A 398 6.44 -19.91 -30.23
C ASN A 398 6.46 -18.60 -29.41
N LEU A 399 5.52 -18.42 -28.48
CA LEU A 399 5.48 -17.24 -27.59
C LEU A 399 6.61 -17.30 -26.57
N SER A 400 7.51 -16.30 -26.56
CA SER A 400 8.67 -16.28 -25.66
C SER A 400 8.71 -15.10 -24.70
N LEU A 401 8.07 -13.98 -25.02
CA LEU A 401 8.03 -12.78 -24.17
C LEU A 401 6.63 -12.16 -24.17
N ILE A 402 6.19 -11.75 -22.97
CA ILE A 402 4.98 -10.96 -22.78
C ILE A 402 5.32 -9.69 -22.02
N VAL A 403 4.94 -8.55 -22.59
CA VAL A 403 5.00 -7.24 -21.96
C VAL A 403 3.60 -6.86 -21.52
N ILE A 404 3.44 -6.43 -20.27
CA ILE A 404 2.16 -5.97 -19.71
C ILE A 404 2.33 -4.53 -19.25
N ASP A 405 1.55 -3.61 -19.81
CA ASP A 405 1.53 -2.20 -19.43
C ASP A 405 0.40 -1.88 -18.44
N GLU A 406 0.70 -1.04 -17.46
CA GLU A 406 -0.23 -0.32 -16.59
C GLU A 406 -1.44 -1.10 -16.05
N GLN A 407 -1.17 -2.16 -15.28
CA GLN A 407 -2.26 -2.94 -14.69
C GLN A 407 -1.99 -3.45 -13.27
N HIS A 408 -2.68 -2.83 -12.31
CA HIS A 408 -2.61 -3.13 -10.87
C HIS A 408 -3.15 -4.52 -10.45
N ARG A 409 -3.80 -5.27 -11.35
CA ARG A 409 -4.56 -6.48 -10.99
C ARG A 409 -4.23 -7.78 -11.77
N PHE A 410 -3.22 -7.78 -12.64
CA PHE A 410 -3.23 -8.77 -13.74
C PHE A 410 -2.07 -9.76 -13.82
N GLY A 411 -0.97 -9.55 -13.09
CA GLY A 411 0.19 -10.45 -13.15
C GLY A 411 -0.13 -11.90 -12.72
N VAL A 412 -0.86 -12.11 -11.61
CA VAL A 412 -0.99 -13.46 -11.01
C VAL A 412 -1.89 -14.41 -11.81
N ILE A 413 -3.07 -13.97 -12.23
CA ILE A 413 -4.11 -14.83 -12.84
C ILE A 413 -3.74 -15.24 -14.26
N GLN A 414 -3.21 -14.31 -15.07
CA GLN A 414 -2.84 -14.58 -16.45
C GLN A 414 -1.62 -15.49 -16.57
N ARG A 415 -0.68 -15.41 -15.62
CA ARG A 415 0.45 -16.36 -15.50
C ARG A 415 -0.03 -17.79 -15.31
N LYS A 416 -1.07 -18.00 -14.50
CA LYS A 416 -1.66 -19.32 -14.32
C LYS A 416 -2.24 -19.84 -15.63
N ILE A 417 -3.01 -19.00 -16.33
CA ILE A 417 -3.63 -19.33 -17.63
C ILE A 417 -2.58 -19.69 -18.69
N LEU A 418 -1.47 -18.95 -18.77
CA LEU A 418 -0.41 -19.22 -19.75
C LEU A 418 0.39 -20.48 -19.43
N ARG A 419 0.62 -20.77 -18.14
CA ARG A 419 1.25 -22.02 -17.70
C ARG A 419 0.36 -23.23 -17.91
N GLU A 420 -0.95 -23.08 -17.69
CA GLU A 420 -1.94 -24.11 -17.99
C GLU A 420 -1.96 -24.43 -19.50
N LYS A 421 -1.61 -23.46 -20.36
CA LYS A 421 -1.40 -23.64 -21.80
C LYS A 421 -0.02 -24.21 -22.20
N GLY A 422 0.85 -24.51 -21.24
CA GLY A 422 2.16 -25.13 -21.49
C GLY A 422 3.29 -24.17 -21.87
N PHE A 423 3.07 -22.85 -21.86
CA PHE A 423 4.11 -21.87 -22.13
C PHE A 423 4.82 -21.42 -20.84
N SER A 424 6.14 -21.21 -20.93
CA SER A 424 6.97 -20.57 -19.88
C SER A 424 7.68 -19.32 -20.44
N PRO A 425 6.93 -18.29 -20.90
CA PRO A 425 7.52 -17.10 -21.50
C PRO A 425 8.19 -16.24 -20.43
N ASP A 426 9.14 -15.41 -20.86
CA ASP A 426 9.61 -14.26 -20.11
C ASP A 426 8.46 -13.25 -19.94
N VAL A 427 8.35 -12.63 -18.76
CA VAL A 427 7.30 -11.65 -18.43
C VAL A 427 7.94 -10.35 -17.97
N LEU A 428 7.59 -9.27 -18.65
CA LEU A 428 7.96 -7.89 -18.30
C LEU A 428 6.69 -7.10 -17.97
N VAL A 429 6.53 -6.68 -16.73
CA VAL A 429 5.44 -5.81 -16.29
C VAL A 429 5.97 -4.39 -16.20
N MET A 430 5.24 -3.41 -16.73
CA MET A 430 5.58 -1.99 -16.63
C MET A 430 4.56 -1.29 -15.75
N THR A 431 5.02 -0.36 -14.90
CA THR A 431 4.13 0.61 -14.27
C THR A 431 4.72 2.02 -14.24
N ALA A 432 3.85 2.98 -14.47
CA ALA A 432 4.01 4.41 -14.30
C ALA A 432 3.70 4.87 -12.87
N THR A 433 3.00 4.09 -12.05
CA THR A 433 2.85 4.44 -10.63
C THR A 433 4.20 4.34 -9.93
N PRO A 434 4.69 5.45 -9.35
CA PRO A 434 5.98 5.46 -8.70
C PRO A 434 5.84 4.83 -7.31
N ILE A 435 5.82 3.51 -7.26
CA ILE A 435 5.85 2.78 -6.00
C ILE A 435 7.31 2.74 -5.51
N PRO A 436 7.59 3.05 -4.23
CA PRO A 436 8.93 2.88 -3.67
C PRO A 436 9.47 1.48 -3.95
N ARG A 437 10.74 1.39 -4.37
CA ARG A 437 11.36 0.11 -4.76
C ARG A 437 11.26 -0.96 -3.67
N THR A 438 11.43 -0.57 -2.41
CA THR A 438 11.31 -1.46 -1.24
C THR A 438 9.91 -2.06 -1.16
N LEU A 439 8.88 -1.22 -1.34
CA LEU A 439 7.50 -1.66 -1.36
C LEU A 439 7.25 -2.59 -2.56
N ALA A 440 7.70 -2.21 -3.76
CA ALA A 440 7.54 -3.05 -4.95
C ALA A 440 8.16 -4.45 -4.79
N LEU A 441 9.35 -4.54 -4.19
CA LEU A 441 10.04 -5.81 -3.92
C LEU A 441 9.32 -6.69 -2.89
N THR A 442 8.57 -6.11 -1.95
CA THR A 442 7.83 -6.87 -0.95
C THR A 442 6.41 -7.21 -1.38
N LEU A 443 5.79 -6.39 -2.24
CA LEU A 443 4.46 -6.65 -2.80
C LEU A 443 4.49 -7.62 -3.98
N TYR A 444 5.47 -7.42 -4.87
CA TYR A 444 5.65 -8.18 -6.09
C TYR A 444 6.92 -9.03 -6.01
N GLY A 445 7.29 -9.52 -4.83
CA GLY A 445 8.59 -10.16 -4.58
C GLY A 445 8.85 -11.49 -5.29
N ASP A 446 7.94 -11.92 -6.16
CA ASP A 446 8.21 -12.91 -7.21
C ASP A 446 8.80 -12.29 -8.50
N LEU A 447 8.80 -10.97 -8.62
CA LEU A 447 9.36 -10.16 -9.70
C LEU A 447 10.68 -9.50 -9.29
N ASP A 448 11.67 -9.55 -10.18
CA ASP A 448 12.83 -8.67 -10.11
C ASP A 448 12.43 -7.23 -10.46
N VAL A 449 12.96 -6.24 -9.74
CA VAL A 449 12.56 -4.84 -9.94
C VAL A 449 13.69 -4.04 -10.57
N SER A 450 13.43 -3.47 -11.75
CA SER A 450 14.25 -2.45 -12.42
C SER A 450 13.60 -1.08 -12.27
N VAL A 451 14.41 -0.04 -12.10
CA VAL A 451 13.94 1.34 -11.95
C VAL A 451 14.62 2.24 -12.99
N ILE A 452 13.84 3.03 -13.72
CA ILE A 452 14.33 4.13 -14.56
C ILE A 452 14.17 5.43 -13.76
N GLU A 453 15.28 5.94 -13.23
CA GLU A 453 15.33 7.17 -12.42
C GLU A 453 15.48 8.43 -13.30
N GLU A 454 16.18 8.32 -14.43
CA GLU A 454 16.46 9.45 -15.32
C GLU A 454 15.33 9.68 -16.35
N MET A 455 14.91 10.93 -16.52
CA MET A 455 14.06 11.36 -17.63
C MET A 455 14.88 11.50 -18.94
N PRO A 456 14.27 11.29 -20.12
CA PRO A 456 14.95 11.50 -21.39
C PRO A 456 15.45 12.95 -21.58
N PRO A 457 16.59 13.16 -22.24
CA PRO A 457 17.12 14.50 -22.50
C PRO A 457 16.16 15.32 -23.40
N GLY A 458 15.97 16.59 -23.06
CA GLY A 458 15.11 17.53 -23.81
C GLY A 458 13.73 17.77 -23.20
N ARG A 459 13.34 17.06 -22.14
CA ARG A 459 12.10 17.32 -21.41
C ARG A 459 12.31 18.42 -20.37
N GLN A 460 11.49 19.46 -20.40
CA GLN A 460 11.51 20.50 -19.38
C GLN A 460 10.66 20.09 -18.17
N PRO A 461 11.08 20.44 -16.93
CA PRO A 461 10.27 20.23 -15.74
C PRO A 461 8.94 20.99 -15.85
N ILE A 462 7.86 20.39 -15.33
CA ILE A 462 6.56 21.05 -15.30
C ILE A 462 6.54 22.00 -14.11
N THR A 463 6.21 23.27 -14.37
CA THR A 463 6.01 24.24 -13.30
C THR A 463 4.62 24.02 -12.70
N THR A 464 4.56 23.56 -11.45
CA THR A 464 3.29 23.32 -10.74
C THR A 464 3.01 24.48 -9.79
N LYS A 465 1.80 25.04 -9.84
CA LYS A 465 1.39 26.18 -9.00
C LYS A 465 -0.01 25.99 -8.45
N TYR A 466 -0.20 26.32 -7.17
CA TYR A 466 -1.53 26.57 -6.63
C TYR A 466 -1.91 28.02 -6.96
N ALA A 467 -3.05 28.22 -7.61
CA ALA A 467 -3.45 29.52 -8.16
C ALA A 467 -4.96 29.73 -8.11
N THR A 468 -5.40 30.96 -8.38
CA THR A 468 -6.82 31.30 -8.48
C THR A 468 -7.38 30.97 -9.86
N GLU A 469 -8.72 30.81 -9.95
CA GLU A 469 -9.44 30.58 -11.21
C GLU A 469 -9.06 31.60 -12.28
N ARG A 470 -9.07 32.88 -11.90
CA ARG A 470 -8.79 34.00 -12.80
C ARG A 470 -7.38 33.92 -13.40
N GLU A 471 -6.36 33.76 -12.56
CA GLU A 471 -4.97 33.70 -13.01
C GLU A 471 -4.73 32.49 -13.93
N SER A 472 -5.29 31.33 -13.58
CA SER A 472 -5.10 30.10 -14.36
C SER A 472 -5.77 30.20 -15.74
N TYR A 473 -6.99 30.73 -15.82
CA TYR A 473 -7.71 30.85 -17.08
C TYR A 473 -7.16 31.96 -17.98
N GLU A 474 -6.69 33.08 -17.43
CA GLU A 474 -5.97 34.11 -18.21
C GLU A 474 -4.70 33.52 -18.85
N PHE A 475 -3.98 32.65 -18.12
CA PHE A 475 -2.83 31.94 -18.67
C PHE A 475 -3.22 30.95 -19.78
N VAL A 476 -4.30 30.18 -19.59
CA VAL A 476 -4.82 29.26 -20.63
C VAL A 476 -5.14 30.03 -21.91
N LYS A 477 -5.83 31.17 -21.83
CA LYS A 477 -6.16 32.00 -23.01
C LYS A 477 -4.90 32.42 -23.77
N LYS A 478 -3.86 32.84 -23.04
CA LYS A 478 -2.59 33.27 -23.63
C LYS A 478 -1.90 32.13 -24.37
N GLU A 479 -1.79 30.96 -23.75
CA GLU A 479 -1.12 29.80 -24.36
C GLU A 479 -1.89 29.25 -25.56
N VAL A 480 -3.22 29.18 -25.46
CA VAL A 480 -4.06 28.73 -26.57
C VAL A 480 -3.99 29.71 -27.76
N SER A 481 -3.95 31.02 -27.49
CA SER A 481 -3.77 32.03 -28.56
C SER A 481 -2.43 31.90 -29.28
N ASN A 482 -1.41 31.31 -28.64
CA ASN A 482 -0.12 31.01 -29.24
C ASN A 482 -0.13 29.70 -30.06
N GLY A 483 -1.27 29.01 -30.18
CA GLY A 483 -1.42 27.76 -30.91
C GLY A 483 -1.18 26.49 -30.08
N HIS A 484 -1.04 26.61 -28.76
CA HIS A 484 -0.95 25.46 -27.86
C HIS A 484 -2.34 24.97 -27.41
N GLN A 485 -2.36 23.83 -26.72
CA GLN A 485 -3.60 23.24 -26.20
C GLN A 485 -3.59 23.14 -24.69
N ALA A 486 -4.79 23.10 -24.08
CA ALA A 486 -4.95 23.03 -22.64
C ALA A 486 -5.95 21.97 -22.18
N TYR A 487 -5.69 21.41 -20.99
CA TYR A 487 -6.61 20.51 -20.31
C TYR A 487 -7.22 21.18 -19.08
N ILE A 488 -8.51 20.99 -18.84
CA ILE A 488 -9.21 21.40 -17.61
C ILE A 488 -9.89 20.17 -17.01
N VAL A 489 -9.46 19.75 -15.82
CA VAL A 489 -9.87 18.49 -15.19
C VAL A 489 -10.73 18.75 -13.96
N PHE A 490 -11.90 18.09 -13.92
CA PHE A 490 -12.84 18.11 -12.80
C PHE A 490 -12.86 16.75 -12.08
N PRO A 491 -13.02 16.71 -10.75
CA PRO A 491 -13.17 15.45 -10.02
C PRO A 491 -14.53 14.80 -10.31
N LEU A 492 -14.57 13.48 -10.21
CA LEU A 492 -15.78 12.67 -10.07
C LEU A 492 -15.62 11.81 -8.82
N VAL A 493 -16.55 11.88 -7.86
CA VAL A 493 -16.53 11.01 -6.68
C VAL A 493 -17.48 9.83 -6.89
N GLU A 494 -16.98 8.60 -6.69
CA GLU A 494 -17.68 7.33 -6.95
C GLU A 494 -19.03 7.18 -6.21
N GLU A 495 -19.26 7.90 -5.12
CA GLU A 495 -20.52 7.83 -4.35
C GLU A 495 -21.62 8.77 -4.87
N SER A 496 -21.30 9.70 -5.78
CA SER A 496 -22.19 10.81 -6.20
C SER A 496 -22.27 11.05 -7.72
N ASP A 497 -21.98 10.04 -8.53
CA ASP A 497 -21.77 10.11 -9.99
C ASP A 497 -22.84 10.85 -10.81
N LYS A 498 -24.10 10.94 -10.36
CA LYS A 498 -25.18 11.61 -11.12
C LYS A 498 -25.30 13.12 -10.84
N ILE A 499 -24.93 13.58 -9.65
CA ILE A 499 -25.08 14.99 -9.25
C ILE A 499 -23.83 15.77 -9.68
N GLU A 500 -22.64 15.20 -9.47
CA GLU A 500 -21.38 15.86 -9.79
C GLU A 500 -21.09 15.90 -11.30
N LEU A 501 -21.53 14.88 -12.05
CA LEU A 501 -21.39 14.88 -13.51
C LEU A 501 -22.28 15.95 -14.17
N LYS A 502 -23.43 16.27 -13.57
CA LYS A 502 -24.25 17.43 -13.99
C LYS A 502 -23.53 18.75 -13.74
N ALA A 503 -22.81 18.87 -12.61
CA ALA A 503 -22.02 20.04 -12.29
C ALA A 503 -20.85 20.21 -13.29
N ALA A 504 -20.12 19.15 -13.62
CA ALA A 504 -19.05 19.19 -14.63
C ALA A 504 -19.57 19.60 -16.02
N VAL A 505 -20.75 19.11 -16.44
CA VAL A 505 -21.38 19.50 -17.71
C VAL A 505 -21.85 20.97 -17.67
N GLN A 506 -22.40 21.43 -16.55
CA GLN A 506 -22.80 22.84 -16.38
C GLN A 506 -21.60 23.79 -16.38
N GLU A 507 -20.55 23.45 -15.65
CA GLU A 507 -19.30 24.21 -15.64
C GLU A 507 -18.62 24.19 -17.01
N SER A 508 -18.64 23.05 -17.71
CA SER A 508 -18.15 22.98 -19.09
C SER A 508 -18.88 23.95 -20.01
N LYS A 509 -20.21 24.08 -19.88
CA LYS A 509 -20.98 25.07 -20.65
C LYS A 509 -20.62 26.50 -20.25
N ARG A 510 -20.49 26.79 -18.95
CA ARG A 510 -20.07 28.11 -18.46
C ARG A 510 -18.71 28.48 -19.06
N LEU A 511 -17.75 27.56 -19.00
CA LEU A 511 -16.40 27.76 -19.51
C LEU A 511 -16.40 27.96 -21.02
N SER A 512 -17.11 27.13 -21.78
CA SER A 512 -17.17 27.25 -23.24
C SER A 512 -17.90 28.51 -23.70
N GLU A 513 -19.01 28.89 -23.07
CA GLU A 513 -19.85 30.00 -23.55
C GLU A 513 -19.42 31.36 -23.01
N LYS A 514 -18.86 31.44 -21.79
CA LYS A 514 -18.56 32.73 -21.14
C LYS A 514 -17.08 33.06 -21.04
N ILE A 515 -16.22 32.07 -20.87
CA ILE A 515 -14.79 32.29 -20.57
C ILE A 515 -13.95 32.06 -21.83
N PHE A 516 -14.16 30.95 -22.53
CA PHE A 516 -13.39 30.52 -23.69
C PHE A 516 -14.23 30.53 -24.98
N SER A 517 -15.13 31.51 -25.13
CA SER A 517 -16.03 31.66 -26.28
C SER A 517 -15.31 31.73 -27.63
N ASP A 518 -14.06 32.17 -27.62
CA ASP A 518 -13.24 32.38 -28.82
C ASP A 518 -12.45 31.13 -29.23
N PHE A 519 -12.55 30.02 -28.48
CA PHE A 519 -11.75 28.81 -28.67
C PHE A 519 -12.62 27.56 -28.87
N ALA A 520 -12.07 26.56 -29.54
CA ALA A 520 -12.74 25.27 -29.70
C ALA A 520 -12.62 24.43 -28.43
N VAL A 521 -13.72 24.30 -27.68
CA VAL A 521 -13.75 23.55 -26.41
C VAL A 521 -14.43 22.20 -26.59
N GLY A 522 -13.71 21.13 -26.26
CA GLY A 522 -14.23 19.76 -26.19
C GLY A 522 -14.60 19.34 -24.76
N LEU A 523 -15.53 18.39 -24.61
CA LEU A 523 -15.92 17.81 -23.32
C LEU A 523 -15.78 16.29 -23.33
N LEU A 524 -15.07 15.73 -22.35
CA LEU A 524 -14.86 14.29 -22.20
C LEU A 524 -15.18 13.80 -20.78
N HIS A 525 -16.22 12.98 -20.62
CA HIS A 525 -16.63 12.43 -19.32
C HIS A 525 -16.90 10.92 -19.36
N GLY A 526 -16.94 10.30 -18.17
CA GLY A 526 -17.02 8.84 -17.99
C GLY A 526 -18.24 8.15 -18.60
N GLN A 527 -19.38 8.86 -18.72
CA GLN A 527 -20.63 8.31 -19.28
C GLN A 527 -20.69 8.27 -20.82
N LEU A 528 -19.76 8.91 -21.54
CA LEU A 528 -19.71 8.83 -23.01
C LEU A 528 -19.43 7.39 -23.47
N LYS A 529 -19.99 6.99 -24.60
CA LYS A 529 -19.68 5.70 -25.21
C LYS A 529 -18.21 5.66 -25.62
N GLY A 530 -17.60 4.46 -25.61
CA GLY A 530 -16.17 4.28 -25.94
C GLY A 530 -15.78 4.96 -27.27
N SER A 531 -16.57 4.74 -28.32
CA SER A 531 -16.36 5.33 -29.65
C SER A 531 -16.45 6.86 -29.69
N GLU A 532 -17.25 7.47 -28.79
CA GLU A 532 -17.36 8.93 -28.70
C GLU A 532 -16.15 9.53 -27.98
N LYS A 533 -15.71 8.90 -26.87
CA LYS A 533 -14.48 9.29 -26.16
C LYS A 533 -13.27 9.24 -27.08
N GLU A 534 -13.17 8.15 -27.85
CA GLU A 534 -12.12 7.94 -28.84
C GLU A 534 -12.09 9.08 -29.87
N LYS A 535 -13.24 9.39 -30.46
CA LYS A 535 -13.35 10.47 -31.45
C LYS A 535 -12.92 11.82 -30.89
N ILE A 536 -13.39 12.19 -29.69
CA ILE A 536 -13.06 13.47 -29.04
C ILE A 536 -11.56 13.58 -28.76
N MET A 537 -10.93 12.50 -28.29
CA MET A 537 -9.51 12.52 -28.02
C MET A 537 -8.65 12.59 -29.29
N ILE A 538 -9.07 11.92 -30.37
CA ILE A 538 -8.42 12.03 -31.69
C ILE A 538 -8.57 13.47 -32.23
N ASP A 539 -9.77 14.04 -32.11
CA ASP A 539 -10.05 15.40 -32.55
C ASP A 539 -9.22 16.42 -31.76
N PHE A 540 -9.09 16.26 -30.44
CA PHE A 540 -8.20 17.07 -29.61
C PHE A 540 -6.74 16.89 -30.03
N ARG A 541 -6.24 15.67 -30.19
CA ARG A 541 -4.85 15.44 -30.65
C ARG A 541 -4.53 16.09 -32.00
N ASN A 542 -5.51 16.15 -32.91
CA ASN A 542 -5.35 16.75 -34.24
C ASN A 542 -5.54 18.28 -34.24
N GLY A 543 -5.72 18.91 -33.07
CA GLY A 543 -5.88 20.36 -32.95
C GLY A 543 -7.26 20.87 -33.35
N LYS A 544 -8.30 20.01 -33.42
CA LYS A 544 -9.68 20.49 -33.65
C LYS A 544 -10.31 21.13 -32.42
N TYR A 545 -9.80 20.78 -31.24
CA TYR A 545 -10.18 21.38 -29.97
C TYR A 545 -8.92 21.97 -29.36
N ASP A 546 -8.99 23.24 -28.99
CA ASP A 546 -7.91 23.94 -28.31
C ASP A 546 -7.88 23.60 -26.82
N ILE A 547 -9.06 23.43 -26.23
CA ILE A 547 -9.22 23.14 -24.80
C ILE A 547 -10.05 21.87 -24.65
N LEU A 548 -9.57 20.93 -23.84
CA LEU A 548 -10.34 19.75 -23.47
C LEU A 548 -10.73 19.80 -21.99
N ILE A 549 -12.03 19.96 -21.75
CA ILE A 549 -12.64 19.84 -20.43
C ILE A 549 -12.93 18.37 -20.17
N THR A 550 -12.51 17.86 -19.02
CA THR A 550 -12.61 16.44 -18.74
C THR A 550 -12.79 16.12 -17.27
N THR A 551 -13.04 14.84 -16.99
CA THR A 551 -12.95 14.27 -15.65
C THR A 551 -11.71 13.38 -15.51
N THR A 552 -11.60 12.59 -14.45
CA THR A 552 -10.52 11.60 -14.20
C THR A 552 -10.23 10.62 -15.36
N VAL A 553 -11.08 10.58 -16.38
CA VAL A 553 -10.97 9.70 -17.55
C VAL A 553 -9.71 9.96 -18.40
N ILE A 554 -9.08 11.15 -18.30
CA ILE A 554 -7.78 11.43 -18.94
C ILE A 554 -6.63 10.56 -18.40
N GLU A 555 -6.81 9.84 -17.28
CA GLU A 555 -5.88 8.79 -16.88
C GLU A 555 -5.62 7.77 -18.02
N ILE A 556 -6.49 7.67 -19.03
CA ILE A 556 -6.34 6.78 -20.19
C ILE A 556 -5.47 7.44 -21.28
N GLY A 557 -4.15 7.29 -21.13
CA GLY A 557 -3.21 6.93 -22.20
C GLY A 557 -2.75 7.97 -23.22
N ILE A 558 -3.62 8.85 -23.73
CA ILE A 558 -3.32 9.58 -24.96
C ILE A 558 -2.27 10.68 -24.72
N ASP A 559 -1.27 10.72 -25.60
CA ASP A 559 -0.21 11.71 -25.64
C ASP A 559 -0.56 12.85 -26.59
N VAL A 560 -0.56 14.09 -26.08
CA VAL A 560 -0.78 15.30 -26.87
C VAL A 560 0.42 16.22 -26.66
N PRO A 561 1.45 16.16 -27.53
CA PRO A 561 2.68 16.93 -27.37
C PRO A 561 2.48 18.45 -27.34
N ASN A 562 1.41 18.94 -27.98
CA ASN A 562 1.05 20.36 -28.05
C ASN A 562 0.28 20.85 -26.81
N ALA A 563 -0.05 19.97 -25.86
CA ALA A 563 -0.71 20.35 -24.63
C ALA A 563 0.31 20.86 -23.59
N THR A 564 0.36 22.19 -23.40
CA THR A 564 1.33 22.86 -22.52
C THR A 564 0.73 23.25 -21.17
N VAL A 565 -0.60 23.35 -21.05
CA VAL A 565 -1.28 23.78 -19.83
C VAL A 565 -2.23 22.72 -19.30
N MET A 566 -2.16 22.46 -17.99
CA MET A 566 -3.14 21.67 -17.25
C MET A 566 -3.72 22.49 -16.11
N VAL A 567 -5.04 22.49 -16.00
CA VAL A 567 -5.78 23.08 -14.88
C VAL A 567 -6.55 21.96 -14.18
N ILE A 568 -6.32 21.76 -12.89
CA ILE A 568 -7.02 20.76 -12.07
C ILE A 568 -7.92 21.50 -11.09
N GLU A 569 -9.21 21.45 -11.34
CA GLU A 569 -10.25 22.00 -10.48
C GLU A 569 -10.47 21.14 -9.24
N HIS A 570 -10.75 21.75 -8.10
CA HIS A 570 -10.98 21.05 -6.83
C HIS A 570 -9.92 19.98 -6.53
N SER A 571 -8.65 20.32 -6.74
CA SER A 571 -7.46 19.49 -6.52
C SER A 571 -7.38 18.89 -5.11
N ASP A 572 -8.02 19.51 -4.11
CA ASP A 572 -8.19 19.01 -2.75
C ASP A 572 -8.93 17.65 -2.68
N ARG A 573 -9.75 17.35 -3.68
CA ARG A 573 -10.53 16.10 -3.77
C ARG A 573 -9.77 14.94 -4.40
N PHE A 574 -8.62 15.19 -5.03
CA PHE A 574 -7.84 14.15 -5.69
C PHE A 574 -6.76 13.58 -4.78
N GLY A 575 -6.46 12.29 -4.95
CA GLY A 575 -5.30 11.66 -4.35
C GLY A 575 -3.99 12.16 -4.96
N LEU A 576 -2.89 12.11 -4.21
CA LEU A 576 -1.59 12.65 -4.64
C LEU A 576 -1.05 11.91 -5.89
N ALA A 577 -1.20 10.58 -5.92
CA ALA A 577 -0.81 9.77 -7.08
C ALA A 577 -1.59 10.14 -8.35
N THR A 578 -2.91 10.35 -8.25
CA THR A 578 -3.76 10.77 -9.37
C THR A 578 -3.36 12.16 -9.88
N LEU A 579 -3.11 13.11 -8.98
CA LEU A 579 -2.65 14.44 -9.36
C LEU A 579 -1.31 14.38 -10.12
N HIS A 580 -0.37 13.54 -9.69
CA HIS A 580 0.90 13.33 -10.39
C HIS A 580 0.71 12.70 -11.78
N GLN A 581 -0.18 11.71 -11.90
CA GLN A 581 -0.51 11.12 -13.20
C GLN A 581 -1.14 12.12 -14.16
N LEU A 582 -2.07 12.95 -13.67
CA LEU A 582 -2.68 14.04 -14.43
C LEU A 582 -1.61 15.05 -14.87
N ARG A 583 -0.77 15.53 -13.94
CA ARG A 583 0.38 16.40 -14.25
C ARG A 583 1.26 15.81 -15.35
N GLY A 584 1.54 14.52 -15.30
CA GLY A 584 2.36 13.81 -16.30
C GLY A 584 1.75 13.73 -17.72
N ARG A 585 0.52 14.20 -17.93
CA ARG A 585 -0.14 14.27 -19.25
C ARG A 585 0.30 15.47 -20.09
N ILE A 586 0.89 16.48 -19.47
CA ILE A 586 1.49 17.65 -20.15
C ILE A 586 3.04 17.57 -20.10
N GLY A 587 3.73 18.51 -20.77
CA GLY A 587 5.20 18.53 -20.77
C GLY A 587 5.83 17.38 -21.56
N ARG A 588 5.18 16.98 -22.64
CA ARG A 588 5.64 15.93 -23.58
C ARG A 588 6.46 16.53 -24.75
N GLY A 589 6.27 17.82 -25.04
CA GLY A 589 7.01 18.58 -26.05
C GLY A 589 8.29 19.25 -25.50
N LYS A 590 8.89 20.12 -26.33
CA LYS A 590 10.05 20.96 -25.94
C LYS A 590 9.65 22.23 -25.19
N GLU A 591 8.38 22.60 -25.28
CA GLU A 591 7.83 23.83 -24.70
C GLU A 591 7.65 23.73 -23.19
N HIS A 592 7.79 24.88 -22.52
CA HIS A 592 7.59 24.98 -21.09
C HIS A 592 6.11 24.73 -20.75
N SER A 593 5.85 23.78 -19.84
CA SER A 593 4.50 23.37 -19.46
C SER A 593 4.16 23.75 -18.02
N VAL A 594 2.89 24.12 -17.78
CA VAL A 594 2.42 24.62 -16.47
C VAL A 594 1.20 23.82 -16.01
N CYS A 595 1.24 23.38 -14.75
CA CYS A 595 0.12 22.73 -14.07
C CYS A 595 -0.43 23.64 -12.96
N PHE A 596 -1.70 24.03 -13.07
CA PHE A 596 -2.42 24.80 -12.08
C PHE A 596 -3.31 23.91 -11.23
N LEU A 597 -3.22 24.09 -9.92
CA LEU A 597 -4.03 23.40 -8.91
C LEU A 597 -4.98 24.42 -8.28
N LEU A 598 -6.28 24.18 -8.41
CA LEU A 598 -7.34 25.03 -7.85
C LEU A 598 -8.11 24.22 -6.81
N GLY A 599 -8.71 24.87 -5.82
CA GLY A 599 -9.51 24.18 -4.81
C GLY A 599 -9.46 24.86 -3.46
N GLU A 600 -10.32 24.44 -2.53
CA GLU A 600 -10.40 25.02 -1.20
C GLU A 600 -9.65 24.13 -0.19
N LEU A 601 -8.49 24.58 0.28
CA LEU A 601 -7.63 23.85 1.22
C LEU A 601 -8.17 23.89 2.66
N LYS A 602 -9.31 23.23 2.90
CA LYS A 602 -10.00 23.22 4.20
C LYS A 602 -9.33 22.31 5.24
N THR A 603 -8.64 21.26 4.82
CA THR A 603 -8.01 20.28 5.71
C THR A 603 -6.48 20.38 5.66
N GLU A 604 -5.82 20.10 6.79
CA GLU A 604 -4.35 20.05 6.87
C GLU A 604 -3.76 18.96 5.97
N GLU A 605 -4.47 17.85 5.77
CA GLU A 605 -4.05 16.80 4.85
C GLU A 605 -4.07 17.27 3.38
N ALA A 606 -5.11 18.01 2.96
CA ALA A 606 -5.19 18.55 1.61
C ALA A 606 -4.08 19.60 1.36
N LYS A 607 -3.78 20.46 2.35
CA LYS A 607 -2.66 21.42 2.26
C LYS A 607 -1.34 20.70 2.03
N LYS A 608 -1.03 19.73 2.89
CA LYS A 608 0.21 18.96 2.80
C LYS A 608 0.35 18.22 1.46
N ARG A 609 -0.76 17.69 0.93
CA ARG A 609 -0.80 17.03 -0.38
C ARG A 609 -0.42 17.97 -1.52
N ILE A 610 -1.03 19.15 -1.57
CA ILE A 610 -0.76 20.15 -2.61
C ILE A 610 0.65 20.72 -2.47
N GLU A 611 1.11 20.99 -1.25
CA GLU A 611 2.49 21.44 -0.99
C GLU A 611 3.53 20.46 -1.55
N ILE A 612 3.35 19.16 -1.33
CA ILE A 612 4.28 18.14 -1.86
C ILE A 612 4.29 18.11 -3.39
N LEU A 613 3.12 18.21 -4.03
CA LEU A 613 3.05 18.20 -5.49
C LEU A 613 3.69 19.45 -6.11
N VAL A 614 3.63 20.58 -5.42
CA VAL A 614 4.29 21.83 -5.82
C VAL A 614 5.79 21.77 -5.57
N SER A 615 6.25 21.13 -4.49
CA SER A 615 7.66 21.11 -4.09
C SER A 615 8.53 20.17 -4.92
N THR A 616 7.97 19.10 -5.49
CA THR A 616 8.75 18.10 -6.22
C THR A 616 8.11 17.66 -7.53
N ASN A 617 8.96 17.44 -8.54
CA ASN A 617 8.57 16.80 -9.80
C ASN A 617 8.88 15.29 -9.81
N ASP A 618 9.56 14.77 -8.78
CA ASP A 618 9.96 13.37 -8.70
C ASP A 618 8.78 12.49 -8.30
N GLY A 619 8.32 11.65 -9.24
CA GLY A 619 7.27 10.68 -8.97
C GLY A 619 7.57 9.77 -7.78
N PHE A 620 8.82 9.32 -7.58
CA PHE A 620 9.17 8.40 -6.49
C PHE A 620 9.04 9.05 -5.12
N GLU A 621 9.39 10.32 -5.01
CA GLU A 621 9.19 11.10 -3.79
C GLU A 621 7.69 11.29 -3.49
N ILE A 622 6.91 11.64 -4.52
CA ILE A 622 5.46 11.78 -4.44
C ILE A 622 4.80 10.48 -3.98
N GLY A 623 5.18 9.34 -4.58
CA GLY A 623 4.65 8.04 -4.22
C GLY A 623 4.99 7.63 -2.78
N ARG A 624 6.18 7.99 -2.28
CA ARG A 624 6.57 7.77 -0.88
C ARG A 624 5.70 8.60 0.08
N GLU A 625 5.45 9.87 -0.24
CA GLU A 625 4.62 10.73 0.61
C GLU A 625 3.12 10.36 0.53
N ASP A 626 2.59 9.97 -0.63
CA ASP A 626 1.21 9.48 -0.79
C ASP A 626 0.97 8.25 0.11
N LEU A 627 1.93 7.32 0.09
CA LEU A 627 1.90 6.09 0.89
C LEU A 627 1.97 6.38 2.40
N LYS A 628 2.75 7.39 2.81
CA LYS A 628 2.80 7.85 4.22
C LYS A 628 1.48 8.48 4.66
N MET A 629 0.79 9.21 3.78
CA MET A 629 -0.48 9.87 4.10
C MET A 629 -1.65 8.89 4.20
N ARG A 630 -1.82 8.03 3.18
CA ARG A 630 -2.93 7.06 3.11
C ARG A 630 -2.76 5.89 4.08
N GLY A 631 -1.53 5.61 4.48
CA GLY A 631 -1.17 4.38 5.14
C GLY A 631 -1.30 3.16 4.22
N PRO A 632 -0.82 1.99 4.65
CA PRO A 632 -0.81 0.78 3.83
C PRO A 632 -2.23 0.33 3.42
N GLY A 633 -3.26 0.55 4.24
CA GLY A 633 -4.60 -0.01 4.07
C GLY A 633 -5.27 0.20 2.70
N GLU A 634 -5.36 1.45 2.24
CA GLU A 634 -6.16 1.80 1.05
C GLU A 634 -5.48 1.48 -0.29
N PHE A 635 -4.14 1.55 -0.36
CA PHE A 635 -3.42 1.28 -1.60
C PHE A 635 -3.61 -0.16 -2.10
N PHE A 636 -3.88 -1.10 -1.18
CA PHE A 636 -3.82 -2.54 -1.46
C PHE A 636 -5.15 -3.17 -1.86
N GLY A 637 -6.29 -2.48 -1.71
CA GLY A 637 -7.60 -3.07 -1.95
C GLY A 637 -7.90 -4.27 -1.05
N THR A 638 -9.19 -4.57 -0.88
CA THR A 638 -9.65 -5.61 0.06
C THR A 638 -9.19 -7.03 -0.26
N GLN A 639 -8.69 -7.31 -1.48
CA GLN A 639 -8.23 -8.65 -1.89
C GLN A 639 -6.73 -8.92 -1.70
N GLN A 640 -5.84 -7.92 -1.71
CA GLN A 640 -4.40 -8.15 -1.48
C GLN A 640 -4.00 -8.09 -0.01
N HIS A 641 -4.84 -7.52 0.86
CA HIS A 641 -4.63 -7.56 2.31
C HIS A 641 -4.45 -8.98 2.86
N GLY A 642 -5.17 -9.96 2.33
CA GLY A 642 -5.02 -11.35 2.76
C GLY A 642 -3.72 -12.04 2.33
N LEU A 643 -2.92 -11.42 1.44
CA LEU A 643 -1.66 -12.00 0.93
C LEU A 643 -0.45 -11.59 1.78
N LEU A 644 -0.54 -10.45 2.45
CA LEU A 644 0.49 -9.83 3.28
C LEU A 644 -0.05 -9.61 4.70
N ASP A 645 -0.59 -10.64 5.34
CA ASP A 645 -1.10 -10.63 6.74
C ASP A 645 0.03 -10.27 7.75
N LEU A 646 0.58 -9.07 7.64
CA LEU A 646 1.56 -8.47 8.52
C LEU A 646 0.83 -8.00 9.78
N LYS A 647 1.24 -8.51 10.93
CA LYS A 647 0.68 -8.17 12.24
C LYS A 647 1.29 -6.90 12.82
N ILE A 648 2.55 -6.61 12.49
CA ILE A 648 3.29 -5.46 13.05
C ILE A 648 4.10 -4.69 12.02
N GLY A 649 4.64 -5.39 11.01
CA GLY A 649 5.46 -4.80 9.97
C GLY A 649 4.68 -3.83 9.10
N ASN A 650 5.29 -2.68 8.83
CA ASN A 650 4.74 -1.67 7.96
C ASN A 650 5.71 -1.41 6.80
N LEU A 651 5.26 -1.71 5.59
CA LEU A 651 6.06 -1.62 4.37
C LEU A 651 6.58 -0.21 4.06
N VAL A 652 5.93 0.82 4.62
CA VAL A 652 6.25 2.24 4.42
C VAL A 652 7.33 2.69 5.38
N THR A 653 7.12 2.44 6.68
CA THR A 653 7.95 2.99 7.74
C THR A 653 9.17 2.13 8.03
N ASP A 654 9.12 0.84 7.72
CA ASP A 654 10.16 -0.13 8.09
C ASP A 654 11.14 -0.44 6.95
N GLY A 655 11.29 0.48 5.99
CA GLY A 655 12.17 0.29 4.81
C GLY A 655 13.60 -0.14 5.16
N ASP A 656 14.18 0.41 6.21
CA ASP A 656 15.53 0.05 6.67
C ASP A 656 15.59 -1.38 7.21
N ILE A 657 14.55 -1.82 7.93
CA ILE A 657 14.46 -3.18 8.45
C ILE A 657 14.29 -4.16 7.29
N ILE A 658 13.41 -3.84 6.33
CA ILE A 658 13.18 -4.64 5.11
C ILE A 658 14.50 -4.86 4.35
N ASN A 659 15.33 -3.83 4.22
CA ASN A 659 16.63 -3.92 3.55
C ASN A 659 17.62 -4.82 4.32
N LYS A 660 17.71 -4.68 5.64
CA LYS A 660 18.54 -5.55 6.50
C LYS A 660 18.11 -7.01 6.40
N THR A 661 16.80 -7.25 6.50
CA THR A 661 16.21 -8.57 6.36
C THR A 661 16.53 -9.16 4.98
N LYS A 662 16.49 -8.37 3.90
CA LYS A 662 16.83 -8.83 2.55
C LYS A 662 18.25 -9.34 2.43
N THR A 663 19.22 -8.61 2.97
CA THR A 663 20.62 -9.06 3.00
C THR A 663 20.75 -10.38 3.77
N CYS A 664 20.07 -10.47 4.92
CA CYS A 664 20.02 -11.70 5.73
C CYS A 664 19.42 -12.89 4.94
N VAL A 665 18.29 -12.69 4.24
CA VAL A 665 17.68 -13.71 3.40
C VAL A 665 18.63 -14.18 2.32
N GLN A 666 19.30 -13.27 1.62
CA GLN A 666 20.26 -13.63 0.58
C GLN A 666 21.41 -14.48 1.13
N GLU A 667 21.96 -14.15 2.30
CA GLU A 667 23.00 -14.96 2.96
C GLU A 667 22.50 -16.34 3.36
N ILE A 668 21.34 -16.42 4.04
CA ILE A 668 20.75 -17.70 4.48
C ILE A 668 20.53 -18.59 3.26
N VAL A 669 19.85 -18.06 2.26
CA VAL A 669 19.37 -18.83 1.13
C VAL A 669 20.50 -19.22 0.17
N ASN A 670 21.58 -18.44 0.06
CA ASN A 670 22.79 -18.81 -0.69
C ASN A 670 23.59 -19.89 0.05
N SER A 671 23.63 -19.86 1.38
CA SER A 671 24.38 -20.82 2.20
C SER A 671 23.64 -22.13 2.47
N ASP A 672 22.30 -22.11 2.45
CA ASP A 672 21.42 -23.24 2.73
C ASP A 672 20.13 -23.16 1.88
N ARG A 673 20.24 -23.65 0.64
CA ARG A 673 19.22 -23.51 -0.39
C ARG A 673 17.84 -24.09 -0.01
N PHE A 674 17.79 -25.10 0.85
CA PHE A 674 16.55 -25.81 1.21
C PHE A 674 16.19 -25.70 2.71
N LEU A 675 16.88 -24.80 3.42
CA LEU A 675 16.79 -24.67 4.89
C LEU A 675 16.96 -26.04 5.58
N SER A 676 17.92 -26.83 5.11
CA SER A 676 18.19 -28.19 5.59
C SER A 676 19.19 -28.24 6.74
N LYS A 677 19.94 -27.16 6.99
CA LYS A 677 20.88 -27.10 8.11
C LYS A 677 20.14 -27.06 9.45
N PRO A 678 20.73 -27.65 10.52
CA PRO A 678 20.12 -27.68 11.85
C PRO A 678 19.69 -26.30 12.38
N GLU A 679 20.51 -25.29 12.13
CA GLU A 679 20.27 -23.88 12.52
C GLU A 679 19.02 -23.25 11.88
N ASN A 680 18.57 -23.77 10.73
CA ASN A 680 17.44 -23.24 9.96
C ASN A 680 16.15 -24.06 10.11
N HIS A 681 16.14 -25.15 10.90
CA HIS A 681 14.95 -25.98 11.04
C HIS A 681 13.76 -25.26 11.68
N VAL A 682 14.02 -24.38 12.66
CA VAL A 682 12.97 -23.58 13.31
C VAL A 682 12.37 -22.59 12.31
N LEU A 683 13.24 -21.93 11.54
CA LEU A 683 12.85 -21.03 10.45
C LEU A 683 11.97 -21.72 9.41
N LYS A 684 12.40 -22.90 8.93
CA LYS A 684 11.63 -23.72 7.99
C LYS A 684 10.26 -24.11 8.55
N SER A 685 10.22 -24.52 9.82
CA SER A 685 8.97 -24.91 10.50
C SER A 685 8.00 -23.73 10.68
N ALA A 686 8.54 -22.54 10.97
CA ALA A 686 7.75 -21.31 11.06
C ALA A 686 7.20 -20.90 9.68
N LEU A 687 8.03 -20.98 8.64
CA LEU A 687 7.67 -20.68 7.26
C LEU A 687 6.49 -21.55 6.77
N GLN A 688 6.57 -22.87 6.97
CA GLN A 688 5.51 -23.81 6.60
C GLN A 688 4.21 -23.54 7.36
N ARG A 689 4.29 -23.13 8.63
CA ARG A 689 3.09 -22.84 9.43
C ARG A 689 2.36 -21.59 8.96
N GLN A 690 3.10 -20.53 8.68
CA GLN A 690 2.52 -19.23 8.32
C GLN A 690 2.15 -19.15 6.84
N TYR A 691 2.97 -19.75 5.98
CA TYR A 691 2.84 -19.64 4.53
C TYR A 691 2.71 -20.97 3.79
N GLY A 692 2.64 -22.14 4.44
CA GLY A 692 2.64 -23.44 3.76
C GLY A 692 1.47 -23.69 2.79
N GLY A 693 0.32 -23.06 3.02
CA GLY A 693 -0.82 -23.06 2.07
C GLY A 693 -0.79 -21.91 1.05
N ARG A 694 0.16 -21.00 1.17
CA ARG A 694 0.34 -19.80 0.34
C ARG A 694 1.69 -19.91 -0.41
N PHE A 695 1.89 -19.15 -1.48
CA PHE A 695 3.16 -19.13 -2.24
C PHE A 695 3.65 -20.45 -2.86
N GLY A 696 2.84 -21.51 -2.86
CA GLY A 696 3.17 -22.81 -3.47
C GLY A 696 4.27 -23.58 -2.75
N LEU A 697 4.60 -23.21 -1.49
CA LEU A 697 5.67 -23.87 -0.74
C LEU A 697 5.47 -25.40 -0.79
N PRO A 698 6.51 -26.15 -1.20
CA PRO A 698 6.34 -27.57 -1.39
C PRO A 698 5.99 -28.19 -0.02
N GLN A 699 4.96 -29.03 0.02
CA GLN A 699 4.70 -29.90 1.17
C GLN A 699 5.84 -30.94 1.20
N ILE A 700 6.99 -30.50 1.66
CA ILE A 700 8.17 -31.35 1.86
C ILE A 700 8.02 -31.90 3.26
N GLY A 701 7.57 -33.16 3.33
CA GLY A 701 7.69 -34.01 4.50
C GLY A 701 9.15 -34.29 4.85
#